data_AF-A0A497CNV4-F1
#
_entry.id   AF-A0A497CNV4-F1
#
_cell.length_a   1.000
_cell.length_b   1.000
_cell.length_c   1.000
_cell.angle_alpha   90.00
_cell.angle_beta   90.00
_cell.angle_gamma   90.00
#
_symmetry.space_group_name_H-M   'P 1'
#
loop_
_entity.id
_entity.type
_entity.pdbx_description
1 polymer ?
#
loop_
_entity_poly.entity_id
_entity_poly.type
_entity_poly.pdbx_seq_one_letter_code
_entity_poly.pdbx_strand_id
1 'polypeptide(L)'
;MKPDIKQELKKRILVLDGAMGTMIQRYKLEEEDFRGEQFKNISHLQKGNNDLLNITQPQIIQSIHEEYLEAGADIIETNTFNGTRISQSDYGLEDAVYEINLKAAQIARKAADKFTRQNPEKPRFVAGAMGPTNKTASMSPEVGDPGFRNITFDELRNNYYEQASALMEGGADILLVETIFDTLNGKAALFAIEKLMEERNEKIPVMVSGTIADASGRTLSGQTLAAFFQSVAHIDLLSVGLNCSLGAEQIRPHLEELSRIAPFNVSVYPNAGLPNQFGEYDESPEEMGYHIHDFTQNHFVNIVGGCCGTTPEHIRKIAEIAQKQSARKIPEQKHITEVSGLEPLKIDREKNFINIGERTNVSGSRKFARLIREEKYEEALSVALHQVEGGAQILDVNLDDGMLDAEKEMVKFLNMLASDPEISRLPIMIDSSKWEVIEAGLKCVQGKCIVNSISLKNGEDEFIERAKTIRNYGAAIVVMAFDEEGQAASFEQKIEICERAYLLLTKKAGFPPDDIIFDPNILAIGTGIDEHNNYAVDFIKATKWIKENLPYSKVSGGVSNLSFAFRGNNVVREAMNSVFLFHAIKAGMDMGIVNPGMLQIYDEIPGDLLKLVEDVVLNRRKDATERLVVYAEKVKDVGAKVETRTDEWRSLPVTERLKHALVKGNTEFIEQDTEEARKQFPRALDVIEQPLMDGMNIVGDLFGDGKMFLPQVVKSARVMKKAVSYLQPYIELEKEAGQRHAGKIVLATVKGDVHDIGKNIVGVILACNNYEVIDMGVMIPADQIFEKVKEENADILGLSGLITPSLEEMVFVAKEMKRKGLNIPLLIGGATTSPIHTAVKIDPVYDHPVVHVRDASKVIGVVNKLLSEKEKQPFVDEIEEQYEKLRVKNLTNKKQKDYISLSDARKNKFSSEWTTDNIRKPDARGVKYLMDFDMTAIRKYIDWTFFFHVWKLNGKYPAILKDPIKGKEAQKLFDDAQKMLDEIITKKWLTANAAFGIFPAQADGDD
;
A
#
# COMPACT_ATOMS: atom_id res chain seq x y z
N MET A 1 9.42 26.17 31.28
CA MET A 1 10.06 25.35 30.23
C MET A 1 8.94 24.58 29.56
N LYS A 2 8.80 24.60 28.21
CA LYS A 2 7.77 23.79 27.54
C LYS A 2 8.04 22.30 27.86
N PRO A 3 7.03 21.50 28.23
CA PRO A 3 7.21 20.08 28.48
C PRO A 3 7.72 19.37 27.22
N ASP A 4 8.63 18.41 27.40
CA ASP A 4 9.29 17.68 26.31
C ASP A 4 8.67 16.29 26.15
N ILE A 5 7.94 16.09 25.06
CA ILE A 5 7.26 14.81 24.78
C ILE A 5 8.24 13.64 24.65
N LYS A 6 9.47 13.86 24.15
CA LYS A 6 10.48 12.80 24.03
C LYS A 6 10.89 12.28 25.41
N GLN A 7 10.77 13.07 26.47
CA GLN A 7 11.02 12.62 27.85
C GLN A 7 9.85 11.84 28.41
N GLU A 8 8.62 12.21 28.09
CA GLU A 8 7.43 11.50 28.56
C GLU A 8 7.31 10.10 27.95
N LEU A 9 7.63 9.94 26.65
CA LEU A 9 7.67 8.64 25.97
C LEU A 9 8.69 7.64 26.54
N LYS A 10 9.74 8.14 27.22
CA LYS A 10 10.71 7.29 27.93
C LYS A 10 10.19 6.77 29.26
N LYS A 11 9.22 7.45 29.86
CA LYS A 11 8.69 7.15 31.20
C LYS A 11 7.47 6.23 31.13
N ARG A 12 6.59 6.44 30.14
CA ARG A 12 5.28 5.80 30.07
C ARG A 12 4.76 5.71 28.64
N ILE A 13 3.73 4.90 28.45
CA ILE A 13 2.93 4.88 27.22
C ILE A 13 2.06 6.13 27.21
N LEU A 14 2.07 6.89 26.11
CA LEU A 14 1.20 8.04 25.93
C LEU A 14 -0.12 7.64 25.26
N VAL A 15 -1.19 8.35 25.63
CA VAL A 15 -2.52 8.11 25.08
C VAL A 15 -2.88 9.22 24.08
N LEU A 16 -3.11 8.86 22.83
CA LEU A 16 -3.72 9.71 21.81
C LEU A 16 -5.25 9.70 21.97
N ASP A 17 -5.95 10.72 21.50
CA ASP A 17 -7.41 10.80 21.60
C ASP A 17 -8.12 9.84 20.62
N GLY A 18 -9.43 10.06 20.45
CA GLY A 18 -10.31 9.24 19.62
C GLY A 18 -10.89 10.02 18.44
N ALA A 19 -11.91 9.45 17.79
CA ALA A 19 -12.50 10.05 16.59
C ALA A 19 -13.22 11.40 16.82
N MET A 20 -12.61 12.48 16.35
CA MET A 20 -13.26 13.80 16.22
C MET A 20 -14.54 13.75 15.37
N GLY A 21 -14.48 13.14 14.18
CA GLY A 21 -15.62 13.08 13.25
C GLY A 21 -16.85 12.36 13.85
N THR A 22 -16.63 11.23 14.54
CA THR A 22 -17.72 10.50 15.23
C THR A 22 -18.35 11.33 16.35
N MET A 23 -17.55 12.13 17.07
CA MET A 23 -18.05 13.00 18.13
C MET A 23 -18.85 14.18 17.57
N ILE A 24 -18.41 14.80 16.46
CA ILE A 24 -19.15 15.87 15.78
C ILE A 24 -20.53 15.39 15.32
N GLN A 25 -20.64 14.18 14.77
CA GLN A 25 -21.91 13.62 14.29
C GLN A 25 -23.00 13.54 15.38
N ARG A 26 -22.64 13.43 16.67
CA ARG A 26 -23.60 13.39 17.78
C ARG A 26 -24.36 14.70 17.97
N TYR A 27 -23.79 15.82 17.52
CA TYR A 27 -24.41 17.14 17.61
C TYR A 27 -25.48 17.36 16.54
N LYS A 28 -25.58 16.48 15.52
CA LYS A 28 -26.58 16.54 14.44
C LYS A 28 -26.66 17.92 13.78
N LEU A 29 -25.50 18.46 13.43
CA LEU A 29 -25.37 19.78 12.82
C LEU A 29 -25.97 19.81 11.40
N GLU A 30 -26.58 20.93 11.06
CA GLU A 30 -27.18 21.19 9.76
C GLU A 30 -26.33 22.16 8.92
N GLU A 31 -26.68 22.31 7.64
CA GLU A 31 -25.91 23.13 6.68
C GLU A 31 -25.64 24.55 7.18
N GLU A 32 -26.62 25.18 7.83
CA GLU A 32 -26.48 26.52 8.41
C GLU A 32 -25.41 26.58 9.51
N ASP A 33 -25.26 25.52 10.30
CA ASP A 33 -24.26 25.45 11.37
C ASP A 33 -22.84 25.36 10.80
N PHE A 34 -22.66 24.61 9.71
CA PHE A 34 -21.38 24.50 9.00
C PHE A 34 -20.99 25.83 8.35
N ARG A 35 -21.93 26.53 7.69
CA ARG A 35 -21.67 27.83 7.04
C ARG A 35 -21.33 28.93 8.05
N GLY A 36 -21.98 28.92 9.21
CA GLY A 36 -21.93 30.02 10.16
C GLY A 36 -22.27 31.37 9.51
N GLU A 37 -21.81 32.47 10.12
CA GLU A 37 -22.05 33.81 9.57
C GLU A 37 -21.07 34.16 8.44
N GLN A 38 -19.82 33.70 8.52
CA GLN A 38 -18.75 34.05 7.57
C GLN A 38 -18.97 33.45 6.18
N PHE A 39 -19.53 32.22 6.07
CA PHE A 39 -19.67 31.51 4.81
C PHE A 39 -21.14 31.33 4.37
N LYS A 40 -22.05 32.14 4.92
CA LYS A 40 -23.49 32.05 4.64
C LYS A 40 -23.85 32.05 3.15
N ASN A 41 -23.13 32.85 2.35
CA ASN A 41 -23.39 33.06 0.92
C ASN A 41 -22.54 32.19 0.00
N ILE A 42 -21.81 31.20 0.52
CA ILE A 42 -21.01 30.31 -0.32
C ILE A 42 -21.93 29.42 -1.19
N SER A 43 -21.53 29.22 -2.45
CA SER A 43 -22.30 28.44 -3.43
C SER A 43 -22.25 26.94 -3.15
N HIS A 44 -21.12 26.44 -2.67
CA HIS A 44 -20.91 25.03 -2.37
C HIS A 44 -21.58 24.63 -1.05
N LEU A 45 -21.99 23.36 -0.96
CA LEU A 45 -22.52 22.81 0.28
C LEU A 45 -21.39 22.61 1.28
N GLN A 46 -21.64 22.93 2.54
CA GLN A 46 -20.62 22.86 3.61
C GLN A 46 -20.89 21.73 4.60
N LYS A 47 -22.10 21.15 4.61
CA LYS A 47 -22.42 20.01 5.48
C LYS A 47 -21.45 18.84 5.21
N GLY A 48 -20.78 18.41 6.28
CA GLY A 48 -19.72 17.40 6.23
C GLY A 48 -18.30 17.96 6.23
N ASN A 49 -18.11 19.27 6.07
CA ASN A 49 -16.80 19.92 6.23
C ASN A 49 -16.46 20.12 7.71
N ASN A 50 -16.05 19.05 8.38
CA ASN A 50 -15.79 19.08 9.81
C ASN A 50 -14.70 20.10 10.19
N ASP A 51 -13.70 20.29 9.33
CA ASP A 51 -12.60 21.22 9.52
C ASP A 51 -13.08 22.69 9.57
N LEU A 52 -14.16 23.03 8.87
CA LEU A 52 -14.74 24.38 8.91
C LEU A 52 -15.29 24.76 10.28
N LEU A 53 -15.69 23.76 11.08
CA LEU A 53 -16.27 23.96 12.42
C LEU A 53 -15.27 24.58 13.40
N ASN A 54 -13.96 24.58 13.09
CA ASN A 54 -12.97 25.35 13.85
C ASN A 54 -13.23 26.86 13.82
N ILE A 55 -13.88 27.36 12.76
CA ILE A 55 -14.24 28.77 12.61
C ILE A 55 -15.69 28.98 13.04
N THR A 56 -16.60 28.12 12.58
CA THR A 56 -18.05 28.36 12.71
C THR A 56 -18.64 27.84 14.01
N GLN A 57 -18.09 26.76 14.58
CA GLN A 57 -18.54 26.15 15.84
C GLN A 57 -17.38 25.82 16.81
N PRO A 58 -16.48 26.78 17.10
CA PRO A 58 -15.25 26.52 17.86
C PRO A 58 -15.50 25.96 19.26
N GLN A 59 -16.63 26.31 19.88
CA GLN A 59 -17.05 25.81 21.19
C GLN A 59 -17.33 24.31 21.20
N ILE A 60 -17.87 23.76 20.10
CA ILE A 60 -18.16 22.32 19.99
C ILE A 60 -16.83 21.56 19.89
N ILE A 61 -15.93 22.01 19.02
CA ILE A 61 -14.61 21.40 18.85
C ILE A 61 -13.81 21.45 20.15
N GLN A 62 -13.83 22.58 20.87
CA GLN A 62 -13.18 22.68 22.17
C GLN A 62 -13.77 21.68 23.18
N SER A 63 -15.10 21.55 23.25
CA SER A 63 -15.77 20.59 24.15
C SER A 63 -15.29 19.16 23.90
N ILE A 64 -15.21 18.74 22.63
CA ILE A 64 -14.78 17.39 22.27
C ILE A 64 -13.33 17.13 22.72
N HIS A 65 -12.41 18.08 22.51
CA HIS A 65 -11.05 17.94 23.03
C HIS A 65 -11.03 17.81 24.56
N GLU A 66 -11.82 18.62 25.27
CA GLU A 66 -11.90 18.57 26.73
C GLU A 66 -12.45 17.20 27.20
N GLU A 67 -13.45 16.62 26.53
CA GLU A 67 -13.98 15.28 26.84
C GLU A 67 -12.91 14.18 26.71
N TYR A 68 -12.05 14.23 25.69
CA TYR A 68 -10.95 13.27 25.53
C TYR A 68 -9.83 13.49 26.56
N LEU A 69 -9.53 14.74 26.90
CA LEU A 69 -8.55 15.08 27.94
C LEU A 69 -9.02 14.62 29.33
N GLU A 70 -10.33 14.72 29.63
CA GLU A 70 -10.97 14.17 30.83
C GLU A 70 -10.95 12.65 30.85
N ALA A 71 -11.14 12.00 29.71
CA ALA A 71 -11.02 10.56 29.57
C ALA A 71 -9.59 10.05 29.86
N GLY A 72 -8.58 10.91 29.66
CA GLY A 72 -7.20 10.62 30.03
C GLY A 72 -6.20 10.70 28.90
N ALA A 73 -6.59 11.20 27.72
CA ALA A 73 -5.69 11.47 26.60
C ALA A 73 -4.53 12.38 27.05
N ASP A 74 -3.33 12.08 26.55
CA ASP A 74 -2.09 12.85 26.70
C ASP A 74 -1.83 13.76 25.50
N ILE A 75 -2.21 13.28 24.32
CA ILE A 75 -2.07 13.95 23.03
C ILE A 75 -3.48 14.09 22.46
N ILE A 76 -3.83 15.27 21.97
CA ILE A 76 -5.06 15.51 21.22
C ILE A 76 -4.73 15.96 19.80
N GLU A 77 -5.42 15.40 18.82
CA GLU A 77 -5.30 15.77 17.42
C GLU A 77 -6.06 17.07 17.13
N THR A 78 -5.55 17.95 16.28
CA THR A 78 -6.31 19.09 15.77
C THR A 78 -7.39 18.59 14.81
N ASN A 79 -8.54 19.26 14.77
CA ASN A 79 -9.59 18.98 13.78
C ASN A 79 -9.20 19.51 12.39
N THR A 80 -8.18 18.92 11.76
CA THR A 80 -7.55 19.43 10.52
C THR A 80 -7.26 18.34 9.50
N PHE A 81 -7.94 17.20 9.59
CA PHE A 81 -7.73 16.06 8.68
C PHE A 81 -7.84 16.45 7.20
N ASN A 82 -8.80 17.30 6.84
CA ASN A 82 -9.00 17.85 5.49
C ASN A 82 -8.65 19.35 5.42
N GLY A 83 -7.82 19.85 6.34
CA GLY A 83 -7.37 21.24 6.40
C GLY A 83 -6.34 21.59 5.31
N THR A 84 -6.56 21.19 4.07
CA THR A 84 -5.64 21.43 2.95
C THR A 84 -6.35 22.05 1.77
N ARG A 85 -5.65 22.78 0.88
CA ARG A 85 -6.27 23.39 -0.32
C ARG A 85 -6.92 22.35 -1.22
N ILE A 86 -6.26 21.20 -1.39
CA ILE A 86 -6.78 20.10 -2.22
C ILE A 86 -8.09 19.55 -1.66
N SER A 87 -8.19 19.28 -0.36
CA SER A 87 -9.46 18.79 0.22
C SER A 87 -10.52 19.89 0.30
N GLN A 88 -10.13 21.13 0.61
CA GLN A 88 -11.07 22.25 0.73
C GLN A 88 -11.59 22.75 -0.62
N SER A 89 -10.96 22.40 -1.75
CA SER A 89 -11.50 22.73 -3.07
C SER A 89 -12.84 22.04 -3.37
N ASP A 90 -13.07 20.85 -2.79
CA ASP A 90 -14.38 20.16 -2.89
C ASP A 90 -15.51 20.98 -2.25
N TYR A 91 -15.16 21.91 -1.35
CA TYR A 91 -16.07 22.82 -0.64
C TYR A 91 -15.95 24.29 -1.11
N GLY A 92 -15.05 24.59 -2.04
CA GLY A 92 -14.73 25.96 -2.48
C GLY A 92 -14.16 26.86 -1.38
N LEU A 93 -13.33 26.29 -0.49
CA LEU A 93 -12.76 26.95 0.69
C LEU A 93 -11.23 26.96 0.72
N GLU A 94 -10.58 26.91 -0.43
CA GLU A 94 -9.12 26.88 -0.54
C GLU A 94 -8.45 28.07 0.16
N ASP A 95 -9.08 29.25 0.13
CA ASP A 95 -8.54 30.47 0.76
C ASP A 95 -8.76 30.52 2.29
N ALA A 96 -9.60 29.64 2.84
CA ALA A 96 -9.83 29.54 4.28
C ALA A 96 -8.85 28.57 4.97
N VAL A 97 -8.04 27.82 4.22
CA VAL A 97 -7.16 26.75 4.73
C VAL A 97 -6.24 27.22 5.84
N TYR A 98 -5.54 28.35 5.65
CA TYR A 98 -4.66 28.89 6.67
C TYR A 98 -5.42 29.23 7.97
N GLU A 99 -6.59 29.88 7.86
CA GLU A 99 -7.41 30.24 9.02
C GLU A 99 -7.94 28.99 9.75
N ILE A 100 -8.45 28.00 9.01
CA ILE A 100 -8.96 26.73 9.54
C ILE A 100 -7.91 26.08 10.44
N ASN A 101 -6.68 25.89 9.93
CA ASN A 101 -5.61 25.21 10.66
C ASN A 101 -5.11 26.03 11.86
N LEU A 102 -4.95 27.35 11.68
CA LEU A 102 -4.53 28.24 12.76
C LEU A 102 -5.52 28.20 13.93
N LYS A 103 -6.82 28.29 13.64
CA LYS A 103 -7.88 28.24 14.65
C LYS A 103 -7.96 26.86 15.32
N ALA A 104 -7.86 25.78 14.55
CA ALA A 104 -7.88 24.43 15.08
C ALA A 104 -6.76 24.20 16.11
N ALA A 105 -5.52 24.55 15.76
CA ALA A 105 -4.38 24.44 16.65
C ALA A 105 -4.53 25.32 17.90
N GLN A 106 -5.04 26.55 17.76
CA GLN A 106 -5.32 27.43 18.90
C GLN A 106 -6.39 26.87 19.85
N ILE A 107 -7.44 26.24 19.32
CA ILE A 107 -8.52 25.63 20.10
C ILE A 107 -7.97 24.44 20.90
N ALA A 108 -7.27 23.52 20.22
CA ALA A 108 -6.63 22.37 20.88
C ALA A 108 -5.60 22.82 21.93
N ARG A 109 -4.77 23.83 21.62
CA ARG A 109 -3.79 24.40 22.56
C ARG A 109 -4.44 24.95 23.81
N LYS A 110 -5.55 25.68 23.69
CA LYS A 110 -6.31 26.20 24.84
C LYS A 110 -6.80 25.07 25.74
N ALA A 111 -7.35 24.00 25.16
CA ALA A 111 -7.81 22.83 25.91
C ALA A 111 -6.65 22.11 26.60
N ALA A 112 -5.56 21.81 25.88
CA ALA A 112 -4.38 21.16 26.42
C ALA A 112 -3.71 21.97 27.55
N ASP A 113 -3.63 23.30 27.41
CA ASP A 113 -3.09 24.18 28.45
C ASP A 113 -3.97 24.23 29.70
N LYS A 114 -5.30 24.23 29.53
CA LYS A 114 -6.25 24.17 30.64
C LYS A 114 -6.00 22.92 31.49
N PHE A 115 -5.91 21.75 30.87
CA PHE A 115 -5.68 20.47 31.57
C PHE A 115 -4.25 20.34 32.12
N THR A 116 -3.25 20.84 31.41
CA THR A 116 -1.87 20.88 31.91
C THR A 116 -1.74 21.75 33.16
N ARG A 117 -2.43 22.89 33.21
CA ARG A 117 -2.46 23.73 34.42
C ARG A 117 -3.14 23.05 35.60
N GLN A 118 -4.15 22.21 35.35
CA GLN A 118 -4.84 21.45 36.39
C GLN A 118 -3.99 20.28 36.93
N ASN A 119 -3.19 19.64 36.07
CA ASN A 119 -2.27 18.58 36.46
C ASN A 119 -0.89 18.75 35.78
N PRO A 120 0.02 19.55 36.38
CA PRO A 120 1.33 19.82 35.79
C PRO A 120 2.25 18.60 35.67
N GLU A 121 2.04 17.55 36.46
CA GLU A 121 2.82 16.31 36.40
C GLU A 121 2.51 15.48 35.15
N LYS A 122 1.35 15.73 34.53
CA LYS A 122 0.90 15.08 33.31
C LYS A 122 0.67 16.17 32.26
N PRO A 123 1.69 16.63 31.52
CA PRO A 123 1.49 17.63 30.46
C PRO A 123 0.60 17.09 29.32
N ARG A 124 -0.07 17.99 28.61
CA ARG A 124 -0.88 17.68 27.42
C ARG A 124 -0.29 18.30 26.17
N PHE A 125 -0.28 17.52 25.10
CA PHE A 125 0.32 17.87 23.84
C PHE A 125 -0.72 17.98 22.74
N VAL A 126 -0.45 18.85 21.76
CA VAL A 126 -1.31 19.04 20.58
C VAL A 126 -0.60 18.48 19.35
N ALA A 127 -1.24 17.54 18.67
CA ALA A 127 -0.80 17.02 17.38
C ALA A 127 -1.54 17.73 16.24
N GLY A 128 -0.81 18.46 15.41
CA GLY A 128 -1.32 19.03 14.16
C GLY A 128 -1.57 17.92 13.14
N ALA A 129 -2.81 17.45 13.03
CA ALA A 129 -3.21 16.37 12.15
C ALA A 129 -3.23 16.80 10.69
N MET A 130 -2.57 16.01 9.83
CA MET A 130 -2.43 16.25 8.39
C MET A 130 -2.84 14.97 7.65
N GLY A 131 -4.06 14.95 7.12
CA GLY A 131 -4.60 13.81 6.37
C GLY A 131 -4.07 13.73 4.93
N PRO A 132 -4.38 12.63 4.20
CA PRO A 132 -3.69 12.27 2.96
C PRO A 132 -4.19 12.98 1.68
N THR A 133 -5.21 13.84 1.78
CA THR A 133 -6.03 14.39 0.68
C THR A 133 -6.87 13.33 -0.06
N ASN A 134 -7.66 13.73 -1.06
CA ASN A 134 -8.41 12.82 -1.95
C ASN A 134 -7.67 12.47 -3.26
N LYS A 135 -6.43 12.93 -3.46
CA LYS A 135 -5.64 12.68 -4.70
C LYS A 135 -4.50 11.70 -4.45
N THR A 136 -4.04 11.03 -5.52
CA THR A 136 -2.90 10.09 -5.48
C THR A 136 -1.82 10.54 -6.46
N ALA A 137 -0.57 10.62 -5.98
CA ALA A 137 0.57 10.94 -6.83
C ALA A 137 1.26 9.68 -7.38
N SER A 138 1.09 8.52 -6.74
CA SER A 138 1.76 7.28 -7.16
C SER A 138 0.98 6.50 -8.22
N MET A 139 -0.34 6.68 -8.32
CA MET A 139 -1.22 5.92 -9.21
C MET A 139 -1.96 6.81 -10.20
N SER A 140 -2.25 6.28 -11.39
CA SER A 140 -3.13 6.96 -12.35
C SER A 140 -4.59 6.73 -11.99
N PRO A 141 -5.43 7.79 -11.97
CA PRO A 141 -6.88 7.64 -11.92
C PRO A 141 -7.49 7.21 -13.27
N GLU A 142 -6.72 7.25 -14.36
CA GLU A 142 -7.20 6.93 -15.71
C GLU A 142 -6.73 5.56 -16.19
N VAL A 143 -7.68 4.70 -16.56
CA VAL A 143 -7.38 3.35 -17.11
C VAL A 143 -6.64 3.42 -18.44
N GLY A 144 -6.94 4.43 -19.25
CA GLY A 144 -6.40 4.59 -20.60
C GLY A 144 -4.99 5.17 -20.66
N ASP A 145 -4.56 5.90 -19.62
CA ASP A 145 -3.20 6.45 -19.52
C ASP A 145 -2.60 6.10 -18.15
N PRO A 146 -1.86 4.99 -18.05
CA PRO A 146 -1.23 4.59 -16.78
C PRO A 146 -0.14 5.58 -16.31
N GLY A 147 0.35 6.45 -17.21
CA GLY A 147 1.33 7.48 -16.90
C GLY A 147 0.72 8.80 -16.42
N PHE A 148 -0.61 8.96 -16.48
CA PHE A 148 -1.30 10.18 -16.04
C PHE A 148 -1.32 10.32 -14.52
N ARG A 149 -1.26 11.55 -14.01
CA ARG A 149 -1.41 11.90 -12.60
C ARG A 149 -2.30 13.14 -12.49
N ASN A 150 -3.28 13.12 -11.59
CA ASN A 150 -4.18 14.25 -11.36
C ASN A 150 -3.65 15.25 -10.31
N ILE A 151 -2.48 14.96 -9.73
CA ILE A 151 -1.76 15.82 -8.80
C ILE A 151 -0.27 15.57 -8.94
N THR A 152 0.54 16.61 -8.74
CA THR A 152 2.00 16.52 -8.73
C THR A 152 2.58 16.55 -7.31
N PHE A 153 3.81 16.07 -7.16
CA PHE A 153 4.54 16.15 -5.89
C PHE A 153 4.69 17.59 -5.39
N ASP A 154 4.97 18.54 -6.29
CA ASP A 154 5.17 19.94 -5.93
C ASP A 154 3.86 20.60 -5.42
N GLU A 155 2.72 20.27 -6.04
CA GLU A 155 1.41 20.71 -5.56
C GLU A 155 1.11 20.15 -4.16
N LEU A 156 1.34 18.85 -3.94
CA LEU A 156 1.18 18.24 -2.61
C LEU A 156 2.13 18.85 -1.57
N ARG A 157 3.39 19.04 -1.91
CA ARG A 157 4.39 19.67 -1.03
C ARG A 157 3.93 21.06 -0.62
N ASN A 158 3.52 21.90 -1.58
CA ASN A 158 3.08 23.27 -1.29
C ASN A 158 1.79 23.28 -0.44
N ASN A 159 0.87 22.36 -0.74
CA ASN A 159 -0.38 22.15 0.01
C ASN A 159 -0.11 21.78 1.48
N TYR A 160 0.80 20.85 1.74
CA TYR A 160 1.18 20.49 3.11
C TYR A 160 2.04 21.55 3.80
N TYR A 161 2.86 22.30 3.06
CA TYR A 161 3.66 23.40 3.61
C TYR A 161 2.76 24.49 4.22
N GLU A 162 1.71 24.90 3.51
CA GLU A 162 0.73 25.88 4.01
C GLU A 162 0.04 25.39 5.28
N GLN A 163 -0.41 24.12 5.27
CA GLN A 163 -1.05 23.50 6.42
C GLN A 163 -0.11 23.45 7.65
N ALA A 164 1.09 22.89 7.48
CA ALA A 164 2.08 22.76 8.54
C ALA A 164 2.49 24.13 9.12
N SER A 165 2.67 25.13 8.24
CA SER A 165 2.99 26.51 8.61
C SER A 165 1.95 27.11 9.57
N ALA A 166 0.66 26.94 9.26
CA ALA A 166 -0.46 27.42 10.08
C ALA A 166 -0.61 26.65 11.39
N LEU A 167 -0.44 25.32 11.38
CA LEU A 167 -0.49 24.46 12.56
C LEU A 167 0.62 24.82 13.57
N MET A 168 1.86 25.01 13.08
CA MET A 168 2.98 25.44 13.91
C MET A 168 2.73 26.81 14.54
N GLU A 169 2.25 27.78 13.75
CA GLU A 169 1.92 29.12 14.26
C GLU A 169 0.77 29.10 15.27
N GLY A 170 -0.21 28.21 15.09
CA GLY A 170 -1.32 28.03 16.01
C GLY A 170 -0.95 27.35 17.33
N GLY A 171 0.28 26.83 17.44
CA GLY A 171 0.83 26.28 18.68
C GLY A 171 0.74 24.77 18.81
N ALA A 172 0.73 24.02 17.70
CA ALA A 172 0.92 22.57 17.72
C ALA A 172 2.29 22.20 18.33
N ASP A 173 2.35 21.11 19.10
CA ASP A 173 3.59 20.58 19.66
C ASP A 173 4.21 19.48 18.78
N ILE A 174 3.41 18.88 17.91
CA ILE A 174 3.74 17.75 17.04
C ILE A 174 3.05 17.99 15.70
N LEU A 175 3.67 17.59 14.59
CA LEU A 175 2.96 17.42 13.32
C LEU A 175 2.71 15.93 13.07
N LEU A 176 1.46 15.56 12.79
CA LEU A 176 1.03 14.17 12.59
C LEU A 176 0.58 14.00 11.14
N VAL A 177 1.41 13.35 10.32
CA VAL A 177 1.03 12.93 8.97
C VAL A 177 0.38 11.55 9.07
N GLU A 178 -0.93 11.47 8.87
CA GLU A 178 -1.70 10.27 9.21
C GLU A 178 -2.55 9.72 8.07
N THR A 179 -3.02 8.49 8.24
CA THR A 179 -3.86 7.78 7.27
C THR A 179 -3.21 7.74 5.88
N ILE A 180 -1.89 7.60 5.83
CA ILE A 180 -1.15 7.60 4.57
C ILE A 180 -1.52 6.33 3.77
N PHE A 181 -2.36 6.51 2.76
CA PHE A 181 -2.72 5.46 1.80
C PHE A 181 -1.77 5.44 0.58
N ASP A 182 -1.19 6.60 0.25
CA ASP A 182 -0.20 6.81 -0.80
C ASP A 182 1.09 7.37 -0.19
N THR A 183 2.16 6.57 -0.24
CA THR A 183 3.45 6.92 0.34
C THR A 183 4.09 8.13 -0.34
N LEU A 184 3.83 8.38 -1.62
CA LEU A 184 4.37 9.55 -2.31
C LEU A 184 3.74 10.85 -1.78
N ASN A 185 2.45 10.82 -1.42
CA ASN A 185 1.80 11.92 -0.71
C ASN A 185 2.44 12.14 0.67
N GLY A 186 2.68 11.05 1.41
CA GLY A 186 3.38 11.09 2.69
C GLY A 186 4.77 11.72 2.58
N LYS A 187 5.57 11.32 1.58
CA LYS A 187 6.88 11.91 1.29
C LYS A 187 6.78 13.40 0.96
N ALA A 188 5.76 13.83 0.21
CA ALA A 188 5.55 15.25 -0.08
C ALA A 188 5.26 16.06 1.20
N ALA A 189 4.49 15.50 2.15
CA ALA A 189 4.27 16.11 3.46
C ALA A 189 5.56 16.21 4.28
N LEU A 190 6.35 15.14 4.35
CA LEU A 190 7.63 15.12 5.09
C LEU A 190 8.64 16.11 4.48
N PHE A 191 8.72 16.19 3.15
CA PHE A 191 9.54 17.17 2.47
C PHE A 191 9.13 18.60 2.83
N ALA A 192 7.81 18.88 2.82
CA ALA A 192 7.27 20.19 3.18
C ALA A 192 7.62 20.58 4.62
N ILE A 193 7.53 19.61 5.54
CA ILE A 193 7.83 19.79 6.97
C ILE A 193 9.33 20.06 7.19
N GLU A 194 10.24 19.27 6.62
CA GLU A 194 11.69 19.52 6.73
C GLU A 194 12.07 20.88 6.16
N LYS A 195 11.57 21.22 4.96
CA LYS A 195 11.81 22.53 4.35
C LYS A 195 11.34 23.68 5.25
N LEU A 196 10.15 23.55 5.85
CA LEU A 196 9.61 24.54 6.78
C LEU A 196 10.47 24.67 8.05
N MET A 197 10.96 23.56 8.61
CA MET A 197 11.87 23.57 9.76
C MET A 197 13.20 24.26 9.43
N GLU A 198 13.76 23.99 8.25
CA GLU A 198 14.99 24.61 7.77
C GLU A 198 14.83 26.13 7.60
N GLU A 199 13.76 26.57 6.93
CA GLU A 199 13.48 27.99 6.67
C GLU A 199 13.18 28.78 7.96
N ARG A 200 12.49 28.17 8.93
CA ARG A 200 12.18 28.81 10.22
C ARG A 200 13.28 28.64 11.27
N ASN A 201 14.27 27.77 11.02
CA ASN A 201 15.26 27.35 12.01
C ASN A 201 14.60 26.88 13.33
N GLU A 202 13.49 26.15 13.21
CA GLU A 202 12.69 25.64 14.31
C GLU A 202 12.51 24.13 14.15
N LYS A 203 12.58 23.37 15.25
CA LYS A 203 12.35 21.92 15.24
C LYS A 203 11.00 21.58 15.88
N ILE A 204 10.20 20.76 15.22
CA ILE A 204 8.97 20.20 15.75
C ILE A 204 9.00 18.66 15.63
N PRO A 205 8.62 17.89 16.68
CA PRO A 205 8.45 16.45 16.56
C PRO A 205 7.45 16.06 15.45
N VAL A 206 7.77 15.02 14.67
CA VAL A 206 6.92 14.53 13.58
C VAL A 206 6.47 13.10 13.84
N MET A 207 5.17 12.84 13.75
CA MET A 207 4.58 11.52 13.78
C MET A 207 4.13 11.12 12.37
N VAL A 208 4.32 9.86 12.00
CA VAL A 208 3.86 9.30 10.73
C VAL A 208 2.98 8.09 11.02
N SER A 209 1.80 8.03 10.41
CA SER A 209 0.91 6.88 10.51
C SER A 209 0.41 6.42 9.13
N GLY A 210 0.71 5.18 8.79
CA GLY A 210 0.24 4.55 7.56
C GLY A 210 -1.10 3.84 7.74
N THR A 211 -1.81 3.60 6.64
CA THR A 211 -3.00 2.76 6.64
C THR A 211 -2.80 1.53 5.75
N ILE A 212 -3.11 0.36 6.29
CA ILE A 212 -3.09 -0.92 5.55
C ILE A 212 -4.49 -1.16 5.01
N ALA A 213 -4.61 -1.32 3.69
CA ALA A 213 -5.90 -1.34 3.01
C ALA A 213 -6.72 -2.62 3.27
N ASP A 214 -6.03 -3.77 3.40
CA ASP A 214 -6.68 -5.06 3.53
C ASP A 214 -5.75 -6.11 4.19
N ALA A 215 -6.23 -7.36 4.25
CA ALA A 215 -5.51 -8.48 4.85
C ALA A 215 -4.20 -8.88 4.14
N SER A 216 -3.89 -8.32 2.95
CA SER A 216 -2.62 -8.54 2.25
C SER A 216 -1.43 -7.86 2.94
N GLY A 217 -1.69 -6.92 3.86
CA GLY A 217 -0.64 -6.18 4.58
C GLY A 217 0.03 -5.08 3.76
N ARG A 218 -0.67 -4.56 2.74
CA ARG A 218 -0.18 -3.49 1.86
C ARG A 218 -0.96 -2.19 2.01
N THR A 219 -0.30 -1.07 1.74
CA THR A 219 -0.96 0.24 1.53
C THR A 219 -1.82 0.19 0.26
N LEU A 220 -2.69 1.18 0.07
CA LEU A 220 -3.50 1.29 -1.14
C LEU A 220 -2.62 1.44 -2.40
N SER A 221 -1.48 2.12 -2.28
CA SER A 221 -0.47 2.25 -3.35
C SER A 221 0.35 0.97 -3.61
N GLY A 222 0.06 -0.12 -2.90
CA GLY A 222 0.64 -1.46 -3.11
C GLY A 222 1.94 -1.74 -2.33
N GLN A 223 2.41 -0.83 -1.48
CA GLN A 223 3.62 -1.04 -0.69
C GLN A 223 3.37 -1.98 0.50
N THR A 224 4.28 -2.92 0.73
CA THR A 224 4.34 -3.65 2.01
C THR A 224 4.63 -2.71 3.17
N LEU A 225 4.25 -3.10 4.40
CA LEU A 225 4.54 -2.32 5.61
C LEU A 225 6.03 -1.96 5.76
N ALA A 226 6.93 -2.92 5.52
CA ALA A 226 8.36 -2.68 5.59
C ALA A 226 8.84 -1.71 4.48
N ALA A 227 8.31 -1.80 3.27
CA ALA A 227 8.64 -0.86 2.19
C ALA A 227 8.14 0.56 2.47
N PHE A 228 6.90 0.69 2.98
CA PHE A 228 6.34 1.95 3.44
C PHE A 228 7.24 2.59 4.50
N PHE A 229 7.56 1.83 5.56
CA PHE A 229 8.41 2.29 6.64
C PHE A 229 9.76 2.82 6.12
N GLN A 230 10.46 2.07 5.25
CA GLN A 230 11.74 2.52 4.71
C GLN A 230 11.65 3.79 3.85
N SER A 231 10.48 4.03 3.24
CA SER A 231 10.26 5.21 2.40
C SER A 231 10.06 6.50 3.23
N VAL A 232 9.59 6.38 4.47
CA VAL A 232 9.24 7.51 5.36
C VAL A 232 10.22 7.72 6.52
N ALA A 233 11.11 6.76 6.78
CA ALA A 233 12.04 6.76 7.92
C ALA A 233 13.26 7.69 7.79
N HIS A 234 13.31 8.57 6.79
CA HIS A 234 14.49 9.38 6.44
C HIS A 234 14.67 10.65 7.28
N ILE A 235 13.67 11.02 8.09
CA ILE A 235 13.69 12.18 9.00
C ILE A 235 13.69 11.75 10.48
N ASP A 236 13.97 12.68 11.41
CA ASP A 236 13.94 12.41 12.87
C ASP A 236 12.50 12.30 13.38
N LEU A 237 11.89 11.12 13.17
CA LEU A 237 10.51 10.83 13.59
C LEU A 237 10.40 10.68 15.10
N LEU A 238 9.37 11.31 15.68
CA LEU A 238 8.91 11.04 17.04
C LEU A 238 8.37 9.61 17.14
N SER A 239 7.47 9.24 16.21
CA SER A 239 6.92 7.89 16.08
C SER A 239 6.54 7.54 14.65
N VAL A 240 6.48 6.24 14.38
CA VAL A 240 5.83 5.65 13.20
C VAL A 240 4.73 4.69 13.66
N GLY A 241 3.60 4.67 12.96
CA GLY A 241 2.45 3.90 13.41
C GLY A 241 1.49 3.47 12.31
N LEU A 242 0.38 2.90 12.77
CA LEU A 242 -0.73 2.46 11.93
C LEU A 242 -2.06 2.94 12.49
N ASN A 243 -2.94 3.37 11.61
CA ASN A 243 -4.30 3.80 11.96
C ASN A 243 -5.31 3.53 10.84
N CYS A 244 -6.58 3.56 11.24
CA CYS A 244 -7.74 3.38 10.37
C CYS A 244 -7.75 2.04 9.60
N SER A 245 -8.75 1.84 8.73
CA SER A 245 -9.03 0.66 7.90
C SER A 245 -9.29 -0.67 8.63
N LEU A 246 -8.50 -1.00 9.65
CA LEU A 246 -8.53 -2.24 10.41
C LEU A 246 -8.94 -1.98 11.87
N GLY A 247 -9.68 -2.94 12.45
CA GLY A 247 -9.93 -2.99 13.89
C GLY A 247 -8.69 -3.47 14.67
N ALA A 248 -8.78 -3.44 16.00
CA ALA A 248 -7.66 -3.83 16.85
C ALA A 248 -7.23 -5.31 16.65
N GLU A 249 -8.16 -6.21 16.38
CA GLU A 249 -7.81 -7.61 16.09
C GLU A 249 -6.96 -7.75 14.82
N GLN A 250 -7.36 -7.10 13.72
CA GLN A 250 -6.73 -7.27 12.41
C GLN A 250 -5.40 -6.51 12.29
N ILE A 251 -5.22 -5.40 13.02
CA ILE A 251 -3.99 -4.59 12.95
C ILE A 251 -2.81 -5.25 13.70
N ARG A 252 -3.10 -6.15 14.63
CA ARG A 252 -2.11 -6.80 15.52
C ARG A 252 -0.88 -7.37 14.79
N PRO A 253 -0.98 -8.24 13.77
CA PRO A 253 0.20 -8.81 13.11
C PRO A 253 1.10 -7.74 12.45
N HIS A 254 0.50 -6.70 11.89
CA HIS A 254 1.22 -5.58 11.28
C HIS A 254 1.92 -4.72 12.33
N LEU A 255 1.27 -4.49 13.47
CA LEU A 255 1.86 -3.79 14.60
C LEU A 255 3.06 -4.56 15.17
N GLU A 256 2.95 -5.88 15.31
CA GLU A 256 4.06 -6.73 15.75
C GLU A 256 5.25 -6.61 14.80
N GLU A 257 5.03 -6.68 13.48
CA GLU A 257 6.07 -6.48 12.48
C GLU A 257 6.74 -5.10 12.60
N LEU A 258 5.95 -4.02 12.64
CA LEU A 258 6.44 -2.65 12.78
C LEU A 258 7.27 -2.47 14.04
N SER A 259 6.81 -3.06 15.15
CA SER A 259 7.51 -3.02 16.45
C SER A 259 8.90 -3.66 16.42
N ARG A 260 9.18 -4.57 15.48
CA ARG A 260 10.52 -5.17 15.34
C ARG A 260 11.45 -4.34 14.47
N ILE A 261 10.92 -3.66 13.45
CA ILE A 261 11.73 -2.99 12.43
C ILE A 261 11.96 -1.50 12.71
N ALA A 262 11.08 -0.83 13.47
CA ALA A 262 11.14 0.61 13.68
C ALA A 262 12.22 1.01 14.73
N PRO A 263 13.23 1.81 14.38
CA PRO A 263 14.18 2.42 15.32
C PRO A 263 13.60 3.70 15.98
N PHE A 264 12.28 3.87 15.92
CA PHE A 264 11.54 4.99 16.52
C PHE A 264 10.51 4.48 17.53
N ASN A 265 9.82 5.39 18.21
CA ASN A 265 8.62 5.03 18.97
C ASN A 265 7.54 4.49 18.01
N VAL A 266 6.69 3.60 18.50
CA VAL A 266 5.58 3.03 17.71
C VAL A 266 4.25 3.54 18.22
N SER A 267 3.41 4.04 17.31
CA SER A 267 2.03 4.48 17.59
C SER A 267 1.00 3.53 16.97
N VAL A 268 -0.13 3.33 17.64
CA VAL A 268 -1.28 2.62 17.05
C VAL A 268 -2.59 3.20 17.55
N TYR A 269 -3.55 3.39 16.65
CA TYR A 269 -4.88 3.88 17.01
C TYR A 269 -5.91 3.27 16.05
N PRO A 270 -6.39 2.04 16.35
CA PRO A 270 -7.30 1.31 15.47
C PRO A 270 -8.73 1.84 15.56
N ASN A 271 -9.58 1.41 14.62
CA ASN A 271 -11.02 1.63 14.70
C ASN A 271 -11.64 0.80 15.82
N ALA A 272 -12.83 1.20 16.31
CA ALA A 272 -13.67 0.43 17.22
C ALA A 272 -14.36 -0.73 16.47
N GLY A 273 -13.56 -1.66 15.97
CA GLY A 273 -13.98 -2.75 15.09
C GLY A 273 -14.21 -2.30 13.65
N LEU A 274 -14.74 -3.21 12.84
CA LEU A 274 -15.22 -2.89 11.50
C LEU A 274 -16.64 -2.29 11.61
N PRO A 275 -17.00 -1.31 10.76
CA PRO A 275 -18.34 -0.76 10.77
C PRO A 275 -19.36 -1.88 10.51
N ASN A 276 -20.43 -1.85 11.29
CA ASN A 276 -21.53 -2.77 11.18
C ASN A 276 -22.34 -2.49 9.92
N GLN A 277 -23.39 -3.27 9.74
CA GLN A 277 -24.25 -3.20 8.57
C GLN A 277 -24.98 -1.86 8.38
N PHE A 278 -25.01 -1.00 9.39
CA PHE A 278 -25.59 0.35 9.36
C PHE A 278 -24.53 1.44 9.41
N GLY A 279 -23.24 1.11 9.23
CA GLY A 279 -22.14 2.06 9.30
C GLY A 279 -21.82 2.55 10.71
N GLU A 280 -22.29 1.84 11.75
CA GLU A 280 -22.02 2.13 13.15
C GLU A 280 -20.89 1.23 13.66
N TYR A 281 -20.19 1.65 14.71
CA TYR A 281 -19.11 0.85 15.32
C TYR A 281 -19.63 0.21 16.60
N ASP A 282 -19.66 -1.12 16.63
CA ASP A 282 -20.27 -1.90 17.71
C ASP A 282 -19.24 -2.39 18.76
N GLU A 283 -17.93 -2.30 18.48
CA GLU A 283 -16.90 -2.74 19.42
C GLU A 283 -16.96 -1.87 20.68
N SER A 284 -17.11 -2.51 21.83
CA SER A 284 -17.19 -1.86 23.13
C SER A 284 -15.80 -1.44 23.64
N PRO A 285 -15.72 -0.50 24.60
CA PRO A 285 -14.47 -0.15 25.28
C PRO A 285 -13.75 -1.38 25.86
N GLU A 286 -14.49 -2.34 26.41
CA GLU A 286 -13.95 -3.57 27.00
C GLU A 286 -13.32 -4.49 25.95
N GLU A 287 -13.98 -4.68 24.81
CA GLU A 287 -13.48 -5.50 23.69
C GLU A 287 -12.21 -4.88 23.09
N MET A 288 -12.26 -3.57 22.76
CA MET A 288 -11.08 -2.87 22.27
C MET A 288 -9.95 -2.90 23.33
N GLY A 289 -10.30 -2.74 24.61
CA GLY A 289 -9.38 -2.81 25.73
C GLY A 289 -8.67 -4.17 25.86
N TYR A 290 -9.31 -5.28 25.50
CA TYR A 290 -8.65 -6.59 25.46
C TYR A 290 -7.48 -6.61 24.47
N HIS A 291 -7.68 -6.08 23.26
CA HIS A 291 -6.65 -6.00 22.23
C HIS A 291 -5.54 -5.00 22.58
N ILE A 292 -5.90 -3.82 23.11
CA ILE A 292 -4.91 -2.83 23.56
C ILE A 292 -4.06 -3.37 24.73
N HIS A 293 -4.66 -4.16 25.62
CA HIS A 293 -3.91 -4.87 26.66
C HIS A 293 -2.89 -5.84 26.06
N ASP A 294 -3.26 -6.62 25.03
CA ASP A 294 -2.31 -7.49 24.31
C ASP A 294 -1.15 -6.68 23.69
N PHE A 295 -1.42 -5.55 23.02
CA PHE A 295 -0.36 -4.74 22.40
C PHE A 295 0.64 -4.19 23.41
N THR A 296 0.11 -3.69 24.52
CA THR A 296 0.93 -3.08 25.59
C THR A 296 1.68 -4.14 26.40
N GLN A 297 1.06 -5.30 26.67
CA GLN A 297 1.69 -6.43 27.36
C GLN A 297 2.83 -7.06 26.55
N ASN A 298 2.71 -7.12 25.22
CA ASN A 298 3.78 -7.61 24.34
C ASN A 298 4.82 -6.52 24.00
N HIS A 299 4.70 -5.32 24.59
CA HIS A 299 5.60 -4.19 24.36
C HIS A 299 5.73 -3.78 22.88
N PHE A 300 4.61 -3.75 22.15
CA PHE A 300 4.63 -3.34 20.73
C PHE A 300 4.58 -1.81 20.54
N VAL A 301 4.15 -1.06 21.55
CA VAL A 301 3.73 0.34 21.39
C VAL A 301 4.34 1.30 22.43
N ASN A 302 4.41 2.56 22.04
CA ASN A 302 4.79 3.72 22.86
C ASN A 302 3.64 4.74 22.95
N ILE A 303 2.78 4.81 21.92
CA ILE A 303 1.60 5.65 21.86
C ILE A 303 0.40 4.79 21.45
N VAL A 304 -0.72 4.92 22.16
CA VAL A 304 -1.98 4.19 21.86
C VAL A 304 -3.15 5.17 21.82
N GLY A 305 -4.08 5.01 20.89
CA GLY A 305 -5.28 5.84 20.79
C GLY A 305 -6.42 5.13 20.10
N GLY A 306 -7.36 5.91 19.56
CA GLY A 306 -8.49 5.41 18.79
C GLY A 306 -8.72 6.18 17.49
N CYS A 307 -9.18 5.49 16.45
CA CYS A 307 -9.63 6.12 15.21
C CYS A 307 -11.17 6.03 15.11
N CYS A 308 -11.73 5.64 13.97
CA CYS A 308 -13.17 5.72 13.71
C CYS A 308 -13.98 4.87 14.71
N GLY A 309 -15.08 5.44 15.22
CA GLY A 309 -15.96 4.80 16.18
C GLY A 309 -15.55 4.94 17.64
N THR A 310 -14.32 5.35 17.94
CA THR A 310 -13.81 5.43 19.30
C THR A 310 -14.33 6.68 20.05
N THR A 311 -14.67 6.49 21.32
CA THR A 311 -15.34 7.50 22.17
C THR A 311 -14.48 7.83 23.41
N PRO A 312 -14.82 8.86 24.20
CA PRO A 312 -14.16 9.12 25.48
C PRO A 312 -14.16 7.90 26.43
N GLU A 313 -15.13 7.00 26.34
CA GLU A 313 -15.15 5.77 27.15
C GLU A 313 -14.06 4.78 26.70
N HIS A 314 -13.84 4.65 25.39
CA HIS A 314 -12.72 3.87 24.85
C HIS A 314 -11.38 4.45 25.30
N ILE A 315 -11.19 5.77 25.17
CA ILE A 315 -9.94 6.43 25.58
C ILE A 315 -9.69 6.29 27.07
N ARG A 316 -10.74 6.33 27.91
CA ARG A 316 -10.62 6.06 29.35
C ARG A 316 -10.11 4.65 29.61
N LYS A 317 -10.66 3.65 28.94
CA LYS A 317 -10.21 2.26 29.06
C LYS A 317 -8.76 2.08 28.61
N ILE A 318 -8.39 2.70 27.48
CA ILE A 318 -7.02 2.70 26.96
C ILE A 318 -6.06 3.35 27.96
N ALA A 319 -6.44 4.49 28.54
CA ALA A 319 -5.63 5.19 29.53
C ALA A 319 -5.41 4.38 30.82
N GLU A 320 -6.43 3.66 31.30
CA GLU A 320 -6.30 2.75 32.44
C GLU A 320 -5.31 1.60 32.18
N ILE A 321 -5.29 1.08 30.95
CA ILE A 321 -4.37 0.02 30.53
C ILE A 321 -2.95 0.58 30.39
N ALA A 322 -2.79 1.70 29.69
CA ALA A 322 -1.50 2.33 29.42
C ALA A 322 -0.76 2.72 30.72
N GLN A 323 -1.48 3.18 31.75
CA GLN A 323 -0.91 3.53 33.05
C GLN A 323 -0.27 2.35 33.80
N LYS A 324 -0.70 1.11 33.51
CA LYS A 324 -0.25 -0.10 34.20
C LYS A 324 0.91 -0.81 33.47
N GLN A 325 1.23 -0.38 32.26
CA GLN A 325 2.20 -1.04 31.39
C GLN A 325 3.41 -0.16 31.11
N SER A 326 4.50 -0.79 30.66
CA SER A 326 5.72 -0.08 30.29
C SER A 326 5.84 0.04 28.77
N ALA A 327 6.35 1.19 28.33
CA ALA A 327 6.51 1.50 26.92
C ALA A 327 7.52 0.55 26.25
N ARG A 328 7.29 0.30 24.96
CA ARG A 328 8.21 -0.45 24.10
C ARG A 328 9.62 0.13 24.18
N LYS A 329 10.61 -0.75 24.33
CA LYS A 329 12.02 -0.39 24.18
C LYS A 329 12.36 -0.30 22.69
N ILE A 330 12.89 0.84 22.28
CA ILE A 330 13.33 1.05 20.90
C ILE A 330 14.52 0.12 20.62
N PRO A 331 14.47 -0.70 19.55
CA PRO A 331 15.57 -1.57 19.17
C PRO A 331 16.78 -0.75 18.70
N GLU A 332 17.97 -1.31 18.87
CA GLU A 332 19.20 -0.69 18.37
C GLU A 332 19.18 -0.63 16.84
N GLN A 333 19.44 0.55 16.29
CA GLN A 333 19.49 0.75 14.85
C GLN A 333 20.70 0.02 14.27
N LYS A 334 20.45 -0.88 13.31
CA LYS A 334 21.51 -1.54 12.55
C LYS A 334 21.90 -0.65 11.37
N HIS A 335 23.20 -0.48 11.17
CA HIS A 335 23.75 0.22 10.00
C HIS A 335 23.70 -0.68 8.75
N ILE A 336 22.50 -0.86 8.20
CA ILE A 336 22.23 -1.63 6.99
C ILE A 336 21.57 -0.69 5.99
N THR A 337 22.05 -0.72 4.75
CA THR A 337 21.42 0.03 3.66
C THR A 337 20.12 -0.69 3.28
N GLU A 338 18.99 -0.01 3.42
CA GLU A 338 17.68 -0.50 3.00
C GLU A 338 17.08 0.50 2.00
N VAL A 339 16.70 0.00 0.83
CA VAL A 339 16.02 0.73 -0.25
C VAL A 339 14.70 0.02 -0.58
N SER A 340 13.78 0.66 -1.28
CA SER A 340 12.46 0.05 -1.55
C SER A 340 11.83 0.46 -2.87
N GLY A 341 11.11 -0.47 -3.48
CA GLY A 341 10.03 -0.21 -4.43
C GLY A 341 8.68 -0.37 -3.71
N LEU A 342 7.83 -1.28 -4.19
CA LEU A 342 6.68 -1.80 -3.43
C LEU A 342 7.13 -2.79 -2.32
N GLU A 343 8.34 -3.33 -2.44
CA GLU A 343 8.94 -4.26 -1.49
C GLU A 343 10.32 -3.74 -1.04
N PRO A 344 10.74 -4.07 0.20
CA PRO A 344 12.04 -3.64 0.70
C PRO A 344 13.16 -4.52 0.15
N LEU A 345 14.30 -3.91 -0.16
CA LEU A 345 15.56 -4.58 -0.47
C LEU A 345 16.61 -4.17 0.56
N LYS A 346 17.06 -5.16 1.34
CA LYS A 346 18.16 -4.98 2.30
C LYS A 346 19.49 -5.34 1.64
N ILE A 347 20.43 -4.42 1.68
CA ILE A 347 21.79 -4.58 1.12
C ILE A 347 22.73 -4.81 2.30
N ASP A 348 23.08 -6.08 2.51
CA ASP A 348 23.92 -6.57 3.59
C ASP A 348 25.07 -7.42 3.01
N ARG A 349 26.23 -7.42 3.65
CA ARG A 349 27.41 -8.20 3.23
C ARG A 349 27.18 -9.71 3.32
N GLU A 350 26.32 -10.16 4.25
CA GLU A 350 25.95 -11.57 4.35
C GLU A 350 25.00 -12.01 3.22
N LYS A 351 24.38 -11.05 2.54
CA LYS A 351 23.49 -11.28 1.39
C LYS A 351 24.29 -11.10 0.09
N ASN A 352 23.91 -11.87 -0.92
CA ASN A 352 24.59 -11.89 -2.22
C ASN A 352 24.75 -10.48 -2.84
N PHE A 353 25.75 -10.34 -3.71
CA PHE A 353 25.99 -9.16 -4.55
C PHE A 353 24.70 -8.67 -5.25
N ILE A 354 24.48 -7.36 -5.26
CA ILE A 354 23.25 -6.76 -5.78
C ILE A 354 23.42 -6.40 -7.25
N ASN A 355 22.61 -7.02 -8.10
CA ASN A 355 22.58 -6.73 -9.54
C ASN A 355 21.64 -5.56 -9.84
N ILE A 356 22.18 -4.46 -10.36
CA ILE A 356 21.42 -3.31 -10.85
C ILE A 356 21.29 -3.44 -12.37
N GLY A 357 20.06 -3.51 -12.89
CA GLY A 357 19.81 -3.73 -14.32
C GLY A 357 20.12 -2.49 -15.17
N GLU A 358 21.03 -2.61 -16.13
CA GLU A 358 21.56 -1.50 -16.96
C GLU A 358 20.78 -1.17 -18.25
N ARG A 359 19.77 -1.97 -18.64
CA ARG A 359 19.20 -1.92 -20.00
C ARG A 359 18.12 -0.88 -20.21
N THR A 360 17.59 -0.29 -19.14
CA THR A 360 16.65 0.84 -19.15
C THR A 360 17.41 2.17 -19.31
N ASN A 361 18.35 2.17 -20.27
CA ASN A 361 19.29 3.25 -20.53
C ASN A 361 19.30 3.57 -22.03
N VAL A 362 18.94 4.80 -22.41
CA VAL A 362 18.86 5.22 -23.83
C VAL A 362 20.25 5.22 -24.49
N SER A 363 21.29 5.54 -23.75
CA SER A 363 22.68 5.51 -24.24
C SER A 363 23.24 4.07 -24.31
N GLY A 364 22.81 3.18 -23.41
CA GLY A 364 23.31 1.80 -23.28
C GLY A 364 22.56 0.73 -24.08
N SER A 365 21.28 0.95 -24.39
CA SER A 365 20.39 -0.08 -24.94
C SER A 365 19.69 0.38 -26.22
N ARG A 366 20.12 -0.16 -27.37
CA ARG A 366 19.54 0.18 -28.69
C ARG A 366 18.05 -0.09 -28.78
N LYS A 367 17.56 -1.18 -28.16
CA LYS A 367 16.12 -1.52 -28.14
C LYS A 367 15.35 -0.47 -27.36
N PHE A 368 15.81 -0.13 -26.15
CA PHE A 368 15.15 0.84 -25.29
C PHE A 368 15.15 2.24 -25.91
N ALA A 369 16.31 2.69 -26.41
CA ALA A 369 16.45 3.97 -27.10
C ALA A 369 15.47 4.14 -28.27
N ARG A 370 15.28 3.08 -29.08
CA ARG A 370 14.30 3.09 -30.17
C ARG A 370 12.88 3.23 -29.63
N LEU A 371 12.52 2.45 -28.62
CA LEU A 371 11.16 2.44 -28.06
C LEU A 371 10.79 3.78 -27.42
N ILE A 372 11.71 4.41 -26.69
CA ILE A 372 11.49 5.75 -26.11
C ILE A 372 11.34 6.80 -27.22
N ARG A 373 12.24 6.82 -28.23
CA ARG A 373 12.12 7.77 -29.36
C ARG A 373 10.86 7.59 -30.21
N GLU A 374 10.34 6.37 -30.28
CA GLU A 374 9.07 6.06 -30.96
C GLU A 374 7.85 6.22 -30.04
N GLU A 375 8.02 6.72 -28.80
CA GLU A 375 6.97 6.88 -27.78
C GLU A 375 6.22 5.57 -27.45
N LYS A 376 6.86 4.42 -27.66
CA LYS A 376 6.34 3.08 -27.37
C LYS A 376 6.64 2.68 -25.93
N TYR A 377 6.14 3.47 -24.97
CA TYR A 377 6.42 3.28 -23.54
C TYR A 377 5.97 1.92 -23.00
N GLU A 378 4.82 1.40 -23.44
CA GLU A 378 4.34 0.07 -23.02
C GLU A 378 5.32 -1.04 -23.43
N GLU A 379 5.80 -1.00 -24.67
CA GLU A 379 6.84 -1.93 -25.12
C GLU A 379 8.16 -1.70 -24.38
N ALA A 380 8.47 -0.45 -24.00
CA ALA A 380 9.66 -0.13 -23.22
C ALA A 380 9.63 -0.76 -21.82
N LEU A 381 8.45 -0.89 -21.19
CA LEU A 381 8.28 -1.60 -19.91
C LEU A 381 8.71 -3.08 -20.00
N SER A 382 8.57 -3.73 -21.17
CA SER A 382 9.07 -5.10 -21.36
C SER A 382 10.58 -5.21 -21.15
N VAL A 383 11.34 -4.14 -21.46
CA VAL A 383 12.80 -4.11 -21.22
C VAL A 383 13.09 -4.13 -19.72
N ALA A 384 12.34 -3.37 -18.93
CA ALA A 384 12.45 -3.38 -17.48
C ALA A 384 12.02 -4.74 -16.90
N LEU A 385 10.89 -5.29 -17.34
CA LEU A 385 10.38 -6.58 -16.88
C LEU A 385 11.36 -7.73 -17.15
N HIS A 386 11.94 -7.80 -18.35
CA HIS A 386 12.95 -8.82 -18.66
C HIS A 386 14.19 -8.73 -17.76
N GLN A 387 14.56 -7.54 -17.29
CA GLN A 387 15.66 -7.40 -16.32
C GLN A 387 15.27 -7.94 -14.95
N VAL A 388 14.04 -7.66 -14.50
CA VAL A 388 13.49 -8.23 -13.26
C VAL A 388 13.51 -9.75 -13.31
N GLU A 389 13.01 -10.34 -14.40
CA GLU A 389 13.00 -11.80 -14.60
C GLU A 389 14.41 -12.39 -14.77
N GLY A 390 15.35 -11.60 -15.29
CA GLY A 390 16.76 -11.95 -15.42
C GLY A 390 17.56 -11.88 -14.12
N GLY A 391 16.93 -11.47 -13.00
CA GLY A 391 17.57 -11.43 -11.68
C GLY A 391 18.07 -10.05 -11.26
N ALA A 392 17.65 -8.96 -11.93
CA ALA A 392 17.86 -7.61 -11.40
C ALA A 392 17.13 -7.45 -10.05
N GLN A 393 17.79 -6.78 -9.11
CA GLN A 393 17.23 -6.44 -7.80
C GLN A 393 16.94 -4.95 -7.68
N ILE A 394 17.58 -4.14 -8.52
CA ILE A 394 17.37 -2.69 -8.68
C ILE A 394 17.35 -2.41 -10.18
N LEU A 395 16.58 -1.43 -10.64
CA LEU A 395 16.58 -0.99 -12.04
C LEU A 395 17.20 0.39 -12.18
N ASP A 396 18.23 0.52 -13.01
CA ASP A 396 18.83 1.79 -13.40
C ASP A 396 18.06 2.39 -14.58
N VAL A 397 17.56 3.61 -14.43
CA VAL A 397 16.73 4.29 -15.44
C VAL A 397 17.45 5.56 -15.89
N ASN A 398 17.91 5.56 -17.14
CA ASN A 398 18.61 6.69 -17.76
C ASN A 398 17.96 7.06 -19.10
N LEU A 399 17.53 8.32 -19.21
CA LEU A 399 16.87 8.87 -20.41
C LEU A 399 17.64 10.06 -21.00
N ASP A 400 18.93 10.19 -20.66
CA ASP A 400 19.81 11.22 -21.21
C ASP A 400 20.13 10.89 -22.68
N ASP A 401 19.62 11.74 -23.59
CA ASP A 401 19.95 11.75 -25.01
C ASP A 401 19.78 13.18 -25.54
N GLY A 402 20.69 13.62 -26.42
CA GLY A 402 20.65 14.97 -26.98
C GLY A 402 19.42 15.28 -27.84
N MET A 403 18.67 14.25 -28.25
CA MET A 403 17.45 14.36 -29.05
C MET A 403 16.17 14.28 -28.21
N LEU A 404 16.26 14.04 -26.91
CA LEU A 404 15.11 13.85 -26.01
C LEU A 404 15.01 14.98 -24.97
N ASP A 405 13.78 15.28 -24.58
CA ASP A 405 13.52 16.04 -23.35
C ASP A 405 13.60 15.07 -22.16
N ALA A 406 14.83 14.84 -21.68
CA ALA A 406 15.12 13.84 -20.65
C ALA A 406 14.27 14.01 -19.38
N GLU A 407 13.90 15.24 -19.00
CA GLU A 407 13.08 15.50 -17.82
C GLU A 407 11.65 14.96 -18.04
N LYS A 408 11.02 15.35 -19.16
CA LYS A 408 9.68 14.90 -19.52
C LYS A 408 9.63 13.38 -19.71
N GLU A 409 10.63 12.82 -20.39
CA GLU A 409 10.74 11.38 -20.62
C GLU A 409 10.88 10.61 -19.30
N MET A 410 11.65 11.15 -18.34
CA MET A 410 11.84 10.53 -17.01
C MET A 410 10.54 10.45 -16.24
N VAL A 411 9.81 11.57 -16.18
CA VAL A 411 8.50 11.62 -15.54
C VAL A 411 7.53 10.64 -16.19
N LYS A 412 7.43 10.65 -17.53
CA LYS A 412 6.49 9.76 -18.24
C LYS A 412 6.84 8.30 -18.02
N PHE A 413 8.10 7.92 -18.21
CA PHE A 413 8.52 6.52 -18.07
C PHE A 413 8.39 6.00 -16.64
N LEU A 414 8.77 6.78 -15.62
CA LEU A 414 8.62 6.37 -14.22
C LEU A 414 7.14 6.26 -13.80
N ASN A 415 6.29 7.18 -14.23
CA ASN A 415 4.85 7.08 -13.96
C ASN A 415 4.22 5.84 -14.64
N MET A 416 4.67 5.51 -15.85
CA MET A 416 4.28 4.28 -16.55
C MET A 416 4.80 3.04 -15.81
N LEU A 417 6.05 3.07 -15.35
CA LEU A 417 6.68 1.97 -14.60
C LEU A 417 5.92 1.67 -13.31
N ALA A 418 5.51 2.71 -12.57
CA ALA A 418 4.73 2.60 -11.34
C ALA A 418 3.40 1.83 -11.52
N SER A 419 2.87 1.76 -12.76
CA SER A 419 1.66 1.01 -13.08
C SER A 419 1.89 -0.50 -13.23
N ASP A 420 3.14 -0.96 -13.29
CA ASP A 420 3.49 -2.37 -13.39
C ASP A 420 4.05 -2.87 -12.05
N PRO A 421 3.30 -3.71 -11.32
CA PRO A 421 3.70 -4.10 -9.96
C PRO A 421 4.89 -5.05 -9.90
N GLU A 422 5.11 -5.85 -10.96
CA GLU A 422 6.27 -6.75 -11.04
C GLU A 422 7.57 -5.96 -11.21
N ILE A 423 7.49 -4.81 -11.89
CA ILE A 423 8.61 -3.89 -12.06
C ILE A 423 8.77 -3.03 -10.80
N SER A 424 7.66 -2.44 -10.34
CA SER A 424 7.62 -1.50 -9.22
C SER A 424 7.95 -2.13 -7.88
N ARG A 425 7.90 -3.47 -7.73
CA ARG A 425 8.39 -4.13 -6.51
C ARG A 425 9.86 -3.86 -6.24
N LEU A 426 10.68 -3.65 -7.29
CA LEU A 426 12.09 -3.34 -7.16
C LEU A 426 12.32 -1.85 -6.89
N PRO A 427 13.35 -1.48 -6.12
CA PRO A 427 13.85 -0.12 -6.03
C PRO A 427 14.34 0.40 -7.39
N ILE A 428 14.23 1.71 -7.60
CA ILE A 428 14.68 2.39 -8.80
C ILE A 428 15.96 3.19 -8.49
N MET A 429 16.94 3.09 -9.39
CA MET A 429 18.09 3.96 -9.46
C MET A 429 17.85 4.99 -10.58
N ILE A 430 17.68 6.25 -10.20
CA ILE A 430 17.39 7.36 -11.11
C ILE A 430 18.74 7.86 -11.63
N ASP A 431 19.00 7.63 -12.93
CA ASP A 431 20.27 7.95 -13.56
C ASP A 431 20.18 9.13 -14.54
N SER A 432 20.91 10.21 -14.24
CA SER A 432 21.07 11.33 -15.16
C SER A 432 22.30 12.18 -14.81
N SER A 433 22.88 12.80 -15.83
CA SER A 433 23.91 13.83 -15.72
C SER A 433 23.37 15.23 -15.38
N LYS A 434 22.05 15.43 -15.49
CA LYS A 434 21.34 16.70 -15.26
C LYS A 434 20.56 16.65 -13.95
N TRP A 435 20.69 17.68 -13.13
CA TRP A 435 20.05 17.73 -11.81
C TRP A 435 18.52 17.78 -11.91
N GLU A 436 18.01 18.54 -12.87
CA GLU A 436 16.58 18.75 -13.08
C GLU A 436 15.86 17.43 -13.39
N VAL A 437 16.53 16.53 -14.14
CA VAL A 437 16.02 15.18 -14.46
C VAL A 437 16.02 14.28 -13.23
N ILE A 438 17.08 14.33 -12.40
CA ILE A 438 17.15 13.59 -11.13
C ILE A 438 15.99 14.03 -10.21
N GLU A 439 15.82 15.34 -10.04
CA GLU A 439 14.79 15.90 -9.16
C GLU A 439 13.38 15.56 -9.67
N ALA A 440 13.15 15.65 -10.98
CA ALA A 440 11.89 15.23 -11.59
C ALA A 440 11.61 13.74 -11.37
N GLY A 441 12.63 12.88 -11.46
CA GLY A 441 12.49 11.46 -11.15
C GLY A 441 12.18 11.19 -9.68
N LEU A 442 12.82 11.90 -8.75
CA LEU A 442 12.59 11.76 -7.31
C LEU A 442 11.13 12.07 -6.93
N LYS A 443 10.51 13.02 -7.63
CA LYS A 443 9.09 13.40 -7.48
C LYS A 443 8.10 12.32 -7.94
N CYS A 444 8.54 11.29 -8.68
CA CYS A 444 7.68 10.23 -9.22
C CYS A 444 7.76 8.91 -8.44
N VAL A 445 8.76 8.70 -7.58
CA VAL A 445 9.03 7.39 -6.96
C VAL A 445 8.55 7.34 -5.51
N GLN A 446 7.57 6.46 -5.24
CA GLN A 446 7.00 6.28 -3.89
C GLN A 446 7.97 5.61 -2.89
N GLY A 447 8.86 4.74 -3.38
CA GLY A 447 9.84 4.02 -2.58
C GLY A 447 11.07 4.86 -2.22
N LYS A 448 11.97 4.26 -1.41
CA LYS A 448 13.33 4.78 -1.18
C LYS A 448 14.21 4.36 -2.35
N CYS A 449 14.40 5.28 -3.29
CA CYS A 449 15.21 5.10 -4.50
C CYS A 449 16.69 5.45 -4.27
N ILE A 450 17.49 5.29 -5.32
CA ILE A 450 18.90 5.67 -5.36
C ILE A 450 19.10 6.74 -6.43
N VAL A 451 19.81 7.82 -6.12
CA VAL A 451 20.23 8.83 -7.09
C VAL A 451 21.59 8.44 -7.69
N ASN A 452 21.65 8.34 -9.02
CA ASN A 452 22.85 8.10 -9.79
C ASN A 452 23.07 9.28 -10.76
N SER A 453 23.93 10.24 -10.48
CA SER A 453 24.80 10.39 -9.32
C SER A 453 25.07 11.87 -9.05
N ILE A 454 25.74 12.15 -7.94
CA ILE A 454 26.32 13.47 -7.65
C ILE A 454 27.84 13.37 -7.56
N SER A 455 28.53 14.50 -7.67
CA SER A 455 30.00 14.58 -7.64
C SER A 455 30.46 15.98 -7.21
N LEU A 456 31.76 16.13 -6.95
CA LEU A 456 32.39 17.40 -6.56
C LEU A 456 32.80 18.26 -7.75
N LYS A 457 32.44 17.88 -8.99
CA LYS A 457 32.85 18.55 -10.24
C LYS A 457 32.59 20.07 -10.28
N ASN A 458 31.52 20.51 -9.60
CA ASN A 458 31.09 21.92 -9.55
C ASN A 458 31.38 22.58 -8.19
N GLY A 459 32.19 21.95 -7.34
CA GLY A 459 32.53 22.44 -6.01
C GLY A 459 31.65 21.91 -4.87
N GLU A 460 32.04 22.25 -3.64
CA GLU A 460 31.42 21.71 -2.42
C GLU A 460 30.00 22.23 -2.16
N ASP A 461 29.73 23.50 -2.43
CA ASP A 461 28.44 24.12 -2.07
C ASP A 461 27.28 23.46 -2.81
N GLU A 462 27.42 23.30 -4.14
CA GLU A 462 26.42 22.61 -4.98
C GLU A 462 26.29 21.12 -4.59
N PHE A 463 27.40 20.46 -4.25
CA PHE A 463 27.38 19.08 -3.78
C PHE A 463 26.59 18.91 -2.48
N ILE A 464 26.80 19.80 -1.50
CA ILE A 464 26.09 19.78 -0.21
C ILE A 464 24.62 20.13 -0.39
N GLU A 465 24.30 21.14 -1.20
CA GLU A 465 22.92 21.53 -1.48
C GLU A 465 22.14 20.36 -2.09
N ARG A 466 22.68 19.73 -3.13
CA ARG A 466 22.07 18.55 -3.75
C ARG A 466 21.94 17.40 -2.77
N ALA A 467 22.96 17.12 -1.96
CA ALA A 467 22.90 16.06 -0.97
C ALA A 467 21.77 16.29 0.06
N LYS A 468 21.57 17.53 0.52
CA LYS A 468 20.44 17.88 1.41
C LYS A 468 19.09 17.68 0.73
N THR A 469 18.96 18.13 -0.51
CA THR A 469 17.71 17.94 -1.27
C THR A 469 17.39 16.46 -1.46
N ILE A 470 18.38 15.62 -1.80
CA ILE A 470 18.19 14.16 -1.94
C ILE A 470 17.78 13.53 -0.60
N ARG A 471 18.38 14.00 0.52
CA ARG A 471 18.00 13.56 1.86
C ARG A 471 16.55 13.92 2.20
N ASN A 472 16.09 15.11 1.82
CA ASN A 472 14.71 15.56 2.03
C ASN A 472 13.71 14.74 1.19
N TYR A 473 14.13 14.19 0.05
CA TYR A 473 13.35 13.19 -0.71
C TYR A 473 13.40 11.78 -0.13
N GLY A 474 14.31 11.52 0.82
CA GLY A 474 14.48 10.21 1.44
C GLY A 474 15.12 9.15 0.54
N ALA A 475 16.03 9.54 -0.36
CA ALA A 475 16.74 8.63 -1.26
C ALA A 475 18.20 8.39 -0.83
N ALA A 476 18.77 7.27 -1.26
CA ALA A 476 20.21 7.00 -1.16
C ALA A 476 20.97 7.66 -2.32
N ILE A 477 22.30 7.80 -2.20
CA ILE A 477 23.12 8.51 -3.20
C ILE A 477 24.29 7.67 -3.71
N VAL A 478 24.49 7.70 -5.02
CA VAL A 478 25.75 7.35 -5.66
C VAL A 478 26.61 8.60 -5.79
N VAL A 479 27.83 8.53 -5.29
CA VAL A 479 28.84 9.58 -5.38
C VAL A 479 29.93 9.10 -6.33
N MET A 480 30.03 9.72 -7.49
CA MET A 480 31.12 9.47 -8.42
C MET A 480 32.42 10.08 -7.91
N ALA A 481 33.53 9.36 -8.07
CA ALA A 481 34.88 9.88 -7.82
C ALA A 481 35.30 10.88 -8.91
N PHE A 482 34.66 12.04 -8.92
CA PHE A 482 34.89 13.14 -9.86
C PHE A 482 34.83 14.45 -9.08
N ASP A 483 35.89 15.24 -9.14
CA ASP A 483 36.00 16.55 -8.50
C ASP A 483 36.32 17.65 -9.51
N GLU A 484 36.72 18.82 -9.01
CA GLU A 484 37.05 20.00 -9.81
C GLU A 484 38.27 19.77 -10.74
N GLU A 485 39.14 18.80 -10.44
CA GLU A 485 40.33 18.49 -11.24
C GLU A 485 40.07 17.46 -12.34
N GLY A 486 39.04 16.63 -12.20
CA GLY A 486 38.73 15.61 -13.20
C GLY A 486 38.18 14.31 -12.64
N GLN A 487 37.93 13.38 -13.55
CA GLN A 487 37.54 12.02 -13.18
C GLN A 487 38.74 11.27 -12.61
N ALA A 488 38.57 10.62 -11.45
CA ALA A 488 39.64 9.89 -10.78
C ALA A 488 40.09 8.65 -11.57
N ALA A 489 41.33 8.65 -12.04
CA ALA A 489 41.92 7.55 -12.82
C ALA A 489 42.82 6.63 -11.98
N SER A 490 43.62 7.21 -11.08
CA SER A 490 44.56 6.48 -10.21
C SER A 490 43.93 6.04 -8.88
N PHE A 491 44.58 5.11 -8.17
CA PHE A 491 44.16 4.69 -6.83
C PHE A 491 44.14 5.86 -5.83
N GLU A 492 45.18 6.69 -5.84
CA GLU A 492 45.35 7.82 -4.92
C GLU A 492 44.23 8.86 -5.08
N GLN A 493 43.90 9.24 -6.32
CA GLN A 493 42.81 10.18 -6.59
C GLN A 493 41.45 9.63 -6.18
N LYS A 494 41.21 8.32 -6.43
CA LYS A 494 39.93 7.68 -6.07
C LYS A 494 39.70 7.75 -4.55
N ILE A 495 40.71 7.44 -3.73
CA ILE A 495 40.56 7.46 -2.27
C ILE A 495 40.41 8.88 -1.72
N GLU A 496 41.16 9.85 -2.25
CA GLU A 496 41.11 11.25 -1.82
C GLU A 496 39.73 11.85 -2.04
N ILE A 497 39.16 11.68 -3.24
CA ILE A 497 37.83 12.21 -3.57
C ILE A 497 36.74 11.52 -2.74
N CYS A 498 36.79 10.19 -2.59
CA CYS A 498 35.83 9.46 -1.77
C CYS A 498 35.89 9.87 -0.29
N GLU A 499 37.08 10.08 0.28
CA GLU A 499 37.26 10.55 1.65
C GLU A 499 36.68 11.95 1.84
N ARG A 500 37.03 12.89 0.94
CA ARG A 500 36.51 14.26 0.95
C ARG A 500 35.00 14.27 0.89
N ALA A 501 34.41 13.55 -0.07
CA ALA A 501 32.96 13.47 -0.21
C ALA A 501 32.28 12.85 1.01
N TYR A 502 32.84 11.78 1.61
CA TYR A 502 32.30 11.16 2.82
C TYR A 502 32.23 12.14 3.99
N LEU A 503 33.28 12.94 4.19
CA LEU A 503 33.33 13.95 5.26
C LEU A 503 32.31 15.07 5.02
N LEU A 504 32.19 15.56 3.78
CA LEU A 504 31.20 16.58 3.43
C LEU A 504 29.77 16.09 3.66
N LEU A 505 29.45 14.88 3.21
CA LEU A 505 28.12 14.29 3.37
C LEU A 505 27.77 14.06 4.84
N THR A 506 28.64 13.40 5.59
CA THR A 506 28.36 13.02 6.98
C THR A 506 28.45 14.19 7.96
N LYS A 507 29.34 15.16 7.73
CA LYS A 507 29.58 16.27 8.68
C LYS A 507 28.87 17.57 8.32
N LYS A 508 28.68 17.89 7.03
CA LYS A 508 28.05 19.15 6.59
C LYS A 508 26.60 18.95 6.11
N ALA A 509 26.31 17.87 5.38
CA ALA A 509 24.96 17.59 4.87
C ALA A 509 24.09 16.77 5.85
N GLY A 510 24.71 16.13 6.86
CA GLY A 510 24.02 15.26 7.81
C GLY A 510 23.45 13.99 7.16
N PHE A 511 24.09 13.52 6.09
CA PHE A 511 23.64 12.36 5.33
C PHE A 511 23.99 11.05 6.06
N PRO A 512 23.07 10.07 6.16
CA PRO A 512 23.36 8.79 6.78
C PRO A 512 24.47 8.04 6.03
N PRO A 513 25.53 7.58 6.70
CA PRO A 513 26.66 6.93 6.03
C PRO A 513 26.27 5.61 5.35
N ASP A 514 25.25 4.93 5.88
CA ASP A 514 24.66 3.71 5.31
C ASP A 514 23.93 3.96 3.98
N ASP A 515 23.54 5.19 3.66
CA ASP A 515 22.90 5.55 2.39
C ASP A 515 23.88 6.14 1.35
N ILE A 516 25.18 6.13 1.65
CA ILE A 516 26.25 6.58 0.75
C ILE A 516 26.80 5.39 -0.03
N ILE A 517 26.71 5.46 -1.36
CA ILE A 517 27.29 4.50 -2.30
C ILE A 517 28.37 5.24 -3.08
N PHE A 518 29.62 4.76 -3.06
CA PHE A 518 30.69 5.31 -3.89
C PHE A 518 30.77 4.57 -5.22
N ASP A 519 30.93 5.31 -6.31
CA ASP A 519 31.43 4.81 -7.59
C ASP A 519 32.85 5.35 -7.82
N PRO A 520 33.90 4.56 -7.54
CA PRO A 520 35.28 4.92 -7.80
C PRO A 520 35.63 5.05 -9.30
N ASN A 521 34.67 4.99 -10.22
CA ASN A 521 34.79 4.93 -11.68
C ASN A 521 35.44 3.64 -12.19
N ILE A 522 34.61 2.76 -12.77
CA ILE A 522 35.08 1.66 -13.62
C ILE A 522 35.40 2.21 -15.02
N LEU A 523 36.67 2.19 -15.39
CA LEU A 523 37.18 2.69 -16.67
C LEU A 523 37.59 1.54 -17.61
N ALA A 524 37.61 1.81 -18.92
CA ALA A 524 37.91 0.81 -19.93
C ALA A 524 39.38 0.36 -19.88
N ILE A 525 39.59 -0.96 -19.95
CA ILE A 525 40.92 -1.58 -20.03
C ILE A 525 41.07 -2.36 -21.34
N GLY A 526 42.30 -2.78 -21.67
CA GLY A 526 42.57 -3.48 -22.93
C GLY A 526 42.45 -2.59 -24.16
N THR A 527 42.66 -1.28 -23.99
CA THR A 527 42.55 -0.26 -25.05
C THR A 527 43.82 -0.15 -25.91
N GLY A 528 44.94 -0.73 -25.46
CA GLY A 528 46.26 -0.58 -26.09
C GLY A 528 47.03 0.67 -25.64
N ILE A 529 46.51 1.40 -24.65
CA ILE A 529 47.14 2.56 -24.01
C ILE A 529 47.68 2.12 -22.64
N ASP A 530 48.97 2.31 -22.38
CA ASP A 530 49.65 1.78 -21.19
C ASP A 530 49.08 2.33 -19.88
N GLU A 531 48.68 3.61 -19.89
CA GLU A 531 48.07 4.28 -18.75
C GLU A 531 46.76 3.61 -18.31
N HIS A 532 46.02 2.99 -19.24
CA HIS A 532 44.73 2.37 -18.97
C HIS A 532 44.85 0.97 -18.38
N ASN A 533 46.02 0.33 -18.46
CA ASN A 533 46.20 -1.06 -18.06
C ASN A 533 45.89 -1.31 -16.58
N ASN A 534 46.11 -0.30 -15.72
CA ASN A 534 46.00 -0.46 -14.28
C ASN A 534 44.64 -0.05 -13.68
N TYR A 535 43.72 0.52 -14.48
CA TYR A 535 42.46 1.07 -13.98
C TYR A 535 41.59 0.07 -13.20
N ALA A 536 41.52 -1.17 -13.64
CA ALA A 536 40.77 -2.22 -12.95
C ALA A 536 41.39 -2.58 -11.59
N VAL A 537 42.72 -2.66 -11.52
CA VAL A 537 43.46 -2.92 -10.27
C VAL A 537 43.26 -1.76 -9.29
N ASP A 538 43.31 -0.52 -9.77
CA ASP A 538 43.13 0.66 -8.93
C ASP A 538 41.70 0.77 -8.39
N PHE A 539 40.68 0.40 -9.18
CA PHE A 539 39.30 0.26 -8.68
C PHE A 539 39.19 -0.80 -7.57
N ILE A 540 39.78 -1.98 -7.75
CA ILE A 540 39.72 -3.07 -6.76
C ILE A 540 40.42 -2.64 -5.45
N LYS A 541 41.57 -1.96 -5.54
CA LYS A 541 42.27 -1.40 -4.38
C LYS A 541 41.46 -0.30 -3.69
N ALA A 542 40.88 0.62 -4.47
CA ALA A 542 40.04 1.70 -3.94
C ALA A 542 38.80 1.16 -3.22
N THR A 543 38.14 0.16 -3.80
CA THR A 543 37.03 -0.58 -3.17
C THR A 543 37.45 -1.08 -1.79
N LYS A 544 38.57 -1.83 -1.70
CA LYS A 544 39.06 -2.34 -0.42
C LYS A 544 39.32 -1.21 0.58
N TRP A 545 39.98 -0.14 0.14
CA TRP A 545 40.28 1.02 0.98
C TRP A 545 39.00 1.69 1.50
N ILE A 546 38.00 1.95 0.65
CA ILE A 546 36.72 2.54 1.03
C ILE A 546 36.05 1.70 2.11
N LYS A 547 36.02 0.38 1.93
CA LYS A 547 35.40 -0.55 2.89
C LYS A 547 36.14 -0.64 4.23
N GLU A 548 37.43 -0.32 4.27
CA GLU A 548 38.26 -0.29 5.48
C GLU A 548 38.23 1.07 6.20
N ASN A 549 38.06 2.18 5.45
CA ASN A 549 38.27 3.54 5.97
C ASN A 549 37.01 4.41 6.03
N LEU A 550 35.95 4.07 5.28
CA LEU A 550 34.70 4.83 5.21
C LEU A 550 33.55 3.96 5.75
N PRO A 551 33.30 3.96 7.08
CA PRO A 551 32.35 3.06 7.72
C PRO A 551 30.94 3.13 7.11
N TYR A 552 30.31 1.97 7.02
CA TYR A 552 28.92 1.74 6.55
C TYR A 552 28.65 2.03 5.07
N SER A 553 29.49 2.82 4.41
CA SER A 553 29.37 3.14 2.98
C SER A 553 29.40 1.88 2.10
N LYS A 554 28.81 1.99 0.92
CA LYS A 554 28.73 0.94 -0.10
C LYS A 554 29.58 1.30 -1.32
N VAL A 555 29.91 0.32 -2.14
CA VAL A 555 30.64 0.52 -3.39
C VAL A 555 29.86 -0.10 -4.55
N SER A 556 29.70 0.70 -5.61
CA SER A 556 29.09 0.35 -6.89
C SER A 556 30.00 0.70 -8.07
N GLY A 557 29.55 0.36 -9.28
CA GLY A 557 30.16 0.83 -10.52
C GLY A 557 29.49 0.27 -11.78
N GLY A 558 29.63 0.99 -12.89
CA GLY A 558 29.24 0.55 -14.22
C GLY A 558 30.15 -0.55 -14.78
N VAL A 559 29.82 -1.81 -14.55
CA VAL A 559 30.69 -2.96 -14.88
C VAL A 559 30.94 -3.07 -16.37
N SER A 560 29.92 -2.78 -17.18
CA SER A 560 30.00 -2.83 -18.64
C SER A 560 30.98 -1.82 -19.27
N ASN A 561 31.42 -0.79 -18.52
CA ASN A 561 32.43 0.18 -18.96
C ASN A 561 33.83 -0.44 -19.04
N LEU A 562 34.12 -1.44 -18.20
CA LEU A 562 35.42 -2.13 -18.17
C LEU A 562 35.79 -2.75 -19.52
N SER A 563 34.81 -3.42 -20.15
CA SER A 563 34.99 -4.24 -21.35
C SER A 563 34.64 -3.51 -22.65
N PHE A 564 34.61 -2.16 -22.62
CA PHE A 564 34.22 -1.33 -23.77
C PHE A 564 35.13 -1.50 -25.00
N ALA A 565 36.42 -1.77 -24.79
CA ALA A 565 37.39 -1.98 -25.87
C ALA A 565 37.05 -3.20 -26.77
N PHE A 566 36.26 -4.15 -26.27
CA PHE A 566 35.89 -5.39 -26.96
C PHE A 566 34.42 -5.39 -27.44
N ARG A 567 33.83 -4.21 -27.67
CA ARG A 567 32.48 -4.07 -28.24
C ARG A 567 32.31 -4.91 -29.51
N GLY A 568 31.27 -5.75 -29.54
CA GLY A 568 30.99 -6.69 -30.64
C GLY A 568 31.46 -8.12 -30.36
N ASN A 569 32.26 -8.38 -29.33
CA ASN A 569 32.64 -9.72 -28.89
C ASN A 569 32.07 -10.00 -27.48
N ASN A 570 30.82 -10.48 -27.43
CA ASN A 570 30.13 -10.71 -26.14
C ASN A 570 30.83 -11.75 -25.27
N VAL A 571 31.36 -12.83 -25.86
CA VAL A 571 32.06 -13.90 -25.12
C VAL A 571 33.23 -13.34 -24.30
N VAL A 572 34.06 -12.49 -24.91
CA VAL A 572 35.19 -11.86 -24.20
C VAL A 572 34.70 -10.84 -23.17
N ARG A 573 33.67 -10.04 -23.50
CA ARG A 573 33.14 -9.02 -22.57
C ARG A 573 32.52 -9.64 -21.33
N GLU A 574 31.73 -10.69 -21.49
CA GLU A 574 31.09 -11.42 -20.40
C GLU A 574 32.16 -12.03 -19.48
N ALA A 575 33.17 -12.69 -20.04
CA ALA A 575 34.30 -13.21 -19.27
C ALA A 575 35.06 -12.10 -18.52
N MET A 576 35.35 -10.96 -19.16
CA MET A 576 35.99 -9.82 -18.50
C MET A 576 35.18 -9.27 -17.33
N ASN A 577 33.88 -9.07 -17.53
CA ASN A 577 32.97 -8.58 -16.50
C ASN A 577 32.91 -9.55 -15.31
N SER A 578 32.79 -10.85 -15.57
CA SER A 578 32.73 -11.90 -14.54
C SER A 578 34.02 -12.01 -13.73
N VAL A 579 35.20 -11.97 -14.38
CA VAL A 579 36.49 -11.99 -13.68
C VAL A 579 36.68 -10.75 -12.82
N PHE A 580 36.34 -9.57 -13.34
CA PHE A 580 36.42 -8.34 -12.58
C PHE A 580 35.49 -8.37 -11.36
N LEU A 581 34.23 -8.75 -11.54
CA LEU A 581 33.26 -8.87 -10.45
C LEU A 581 33.73 -9.83 -9.37
N PHE A 582 34.28 -10.99 -9.74
CA PHE A 582 34.83 -11.94 -8.77
C PHE A 582 35.87 -11.30 -7.85
N HIS A 583 36.81 -10.53 -8.41
CA HIS A 583 37.84 -9.86 -7.63
C HIS A 583 37.33 -8.62 -6.88
N ALA A 584 36.44 -7.83 -7.48
CA ALA A 584 35.88 -6.64 -6.87
C ALA A 584 34.95 -6.99 -5.69
N ILE A 585 34.11 -8.01 -5.83
CA ILE A 585 33.25 -8.54 -4.75
C ILE A 585 34.13 -9.03 -3.60
N LYS A 586 35.22 -9.77 -3.89
CA LYS A 586 36.18 -10.21 -2.88
C LYS A 586 36.87 -9.05 -2.15
N ALA A 587 37.07 -7.92 -2.84
CA ALA A 587 37.58 -6.68 -2.23
C ALA A 587 36.51 -5.90 -1.44
N GLY A 588 35.24 -6.25 -1.59
CA GLY A 588 34.12 -5.69 -0.83
C GLY A 588 33.14 -4.83 -1.62
N MET A 589 33.12 -4.95 -2.96
CA MET A 589 32.09 -4.33 -3.81
C MET A 589 30.70 -4.92 -3.47
N ASP A 590 29.72 -4.05 -3.21
CA ASP A 590 28.42 -4.48 -2.68
C ASP A 590 27.37 -4.67 -3.79
N MET A 591 27.47 -3.87 -4.86
CA MET A 591 26.51 -3.85 -5.97
C MET A 591 27.18 -3.43 -7.27
N GLY A 592 26.52 -3.62 -8.42
CA GLY A 592 27.03 -3.14 -9.70
C GLY A 592 25.96 -3.02 -10.77
N ILE A 593 26.15 -2.05 -11.66
CA ILE A 593 25.30 -1.84 -12.84
C ILE A 593 25.76 -2.79 -13.92
N VAL A 594 24.92 -3.78 -14.20
CA VAL A 594 25.21 -4.97 -15.01
C VAL A 594 24.01 -5.35 -15.88
N ASN A 595 24.24 -6.23 -16.85
CA ASN A 595 23.18 -7.00 -17.46
C ASN A 595 23.10 -8.40 -16.79
N PRO A 596 22.15 -8.63 -15.86
CA PRO A 596 22.14 -9.84 -15.03
C PRO A 596 22.09 -11.14 -15.85
N GLY A 597 21.34 -11.14 -16.95
CA GLY A 597 21.18 -12.32 -17.82
C GLY A 597 22.41 -12.67 -18.68
N MET A 598 23.47 -11.86 -18.66
CA MET A 598 24.72 -12.09 -19.41
C MET A 598 25.93 -12.37 -18.49
N LEU A 599 25.73 -12.48 -17.18
CA LEU A 599 26.84 -12.79 -16.26
C LEU A 599 27.16 -14.28 -16.29
N GLN A 600 28.31 -14.63 -16.85
CA GLN A 600 28.82 -16.00 -16.85
C GLN A 600 29.34 -16.37 -15.44
N ILE A 601 29.12 -17.61 -15.01
CA ILE A 601 29.70 -18.14 -13.77
C ILE A 601 31.22 -18.23 -13.94
N TYR A 602 31.97 -17.66 -12.99
CA TYR A 602 33.44 -17.58 -13.04
C TYR A 602 34.11 -18.95 -13.31
N ASP A 603 33.66 -19.99 -12.62
CA ASP A 603 34.21 -21.36 -12.74
C ASP A 603 33.86 -22.05 -14.07
N GLU A 604 32.90 -21.52 -14.83
CA GLU A 604 32.49 -22.04 -16.14
C GLU A 604 33.22 -21.36 -17.31
N ILE A 605 34.06 -20.35 -17.04
CA ILE A 605 34.86 -19.69 -18.06
C ILE A 605 35.95 -20.65 -18.55
N PRO A 606 36.08 -20.90 -19.87
CA PRO A 606 37.12 -21.78 -20.41
C PRO A 606 38.52 -21.38 -19.92
N GLY A 607 39.31 -22.33 -19.43
CA GLY A 607 40.57 -22.05 -18.73
C GLY A 607 41.58 -21.19 -19.51
N ASP A 608 41.65 -21.36 -20.83
CA ASP A 608 42.51 -20.54 -21.69
C ASP A 608 42.04 -19.07 -21.76
N LEU A 609 40.72 -18.84 -21.87
CA LEU A 609 40.13 -17.51 -21.87
C LEU A 609 40.21 -16.86 -20.48
N LEU A 610 39.92 -17.62 -19.42
CA LEU A 610 40.01 -17.15 -18.03
C LEU A 610 41.39 -16.58 -17.73
N LYS A 611 42.46 -17.31 -18.10
CA LYS A 611 43.84 -16.86 -17.88
C LYS A 611 44.16 -15.57 -18.65
N LEU A 612 43.72 -15.46 -19.90
CA LEU A 612 43.94 -14.25 -20.72
C LEU A 612 43.20 -13.04 -20.13
N VAL A 613 41.98 -13.24 -19.67
CA VAL A 613 41.17 -12.20 -19.05
C VAL A 613 41.74 -11.78 -17.70
N GLU A 614 42.14 -12.73 -16.84
CA GLU A 614 42.81 -12.42 -15.57
C GLU A 614 44.11 -11.63 -15.78
N ASP A 615 44.92 -12.00 -16.80
CA ASP A 615 46.16 -11.29 -17.12
C ASP A 615 45.88 -9.81 -17.43
N VAL A 616 44.77 -9.50 -18.13
CA VAL A 616 44.34 -8.13 -18.48
C VAL A 616 43.70 -7.41 -17.28
N VAL A 617 42.71 -8.02 -16.61
CA VAL A 617 41.95 -7.39 -15.51
C VAL A 617 42.85 -7.08 -14.31
N LEU A 618 43.81 -7.95 -14.01
CA LEU A 618 44.71 -7.79 -12.86
C LEU A 618 46.07 -7.21 -13.25
N ASN A 619 46.25 -6.82 -14.52
CA ASN A 619 47.49 -6.26 -15.05
C ASN A 619 48.74 -7.10 -14.67
N ARG A 620 48.65 -8.43 -14.78
CA ARG A 620 49.70 -9.37 -14.31
C ARG A 620 50.94 -9.35 -15.22
N ARG A 621 50.78 -8.87 -16.47
CA ARG A 621 51.79 -8.94 -17.53
C ARG A 621 51.68 -7.75 -18.48
N LYS A 622 52.80 -7.35 -19.08
CA LYS A 622 52.86 -6.26 -20.06
C LYS A 622 52.21 -6.59 -21.41
N ASP A 623 52.29 -7.84 -21.85
CA ASP A 623 51.75 -8.31 -23.14
C ASP A 623 50.28 -8.81 -23.05
N ALA A 624 49.59 -8.54 -21.94
CA ALA A 624 48.26 -9.10 -21.65
C ALA A 624 47.20 -8.66 -22.69
N THR A 625 47.17 -7.37 -23.02
CA THR A 625 46.19 -6.82 -23.97
C THR A 625 46.36 -7.39 -25.37
N GLU A 626 47.59 -7.43 -25.89
CA GLU A 626 47.89 -7.99 -27.21
C GLU A 626 47.43 -9.44 -27.32
N ARG A 627 47.71 -10.26 -26.29
CA ARG A 627 47.31 -11.67 -26.25
C ARG A 627 45.79 -11.86 -26.25
N LEU A 628 45.06 -11.03 -25.49
CA LEU A 628 43.60 -11.09 -25.46
C LEU A 628 42.97 -10.64 -26.79
N VAL A 629 43.52 -9.60 -27.42
CA VAL A 629 43.07 -9.13 -28.75
C VAL A 629 43.26 -10.21 -29.81
N VAL A 630 44.44 -10.84 -29.86
CA VAL A 630 44.72 -11.96 -30.79
C VAL A 630 43.77 -13.13 -30.55
N TYR A 631 43.40 -13.40 -29.30
CA TYR A 631 42.38 -14.43 -28.99
C TYR A 631 40.98 -13.99 -29.42
N ALA A 632 40.60 -12.75 -29.15
CA ALA A 632 39.29 -12.19 -29.49
C ALA A 632 39.03 -12.19 -31.01
N GLU A 633 40.06 -12.01 -31.83
CA GLU A 633 39.96 -12.14 -33.29
C GLU A 633 39.67 -13.56 -33.75
N LYS A 634 40.16 -14.58 -33.03
CA LYS A 634 39.93 -16.00 -33.33
C LYS A 634 38.54 -16.48 -32.91
N VAL A 635 37.89 -15.78 -31.99
CA VAL A 635 36.57 -16.12 -31.44
C VAL A 635 35.44 -15.31 -32.11
N LYS A 636 35.74 -14.57 -33.19
CA LYS A 636 34.70 -13.93 -34.01
C LYS A 636 33.77 -15.01 -34.61
N ASP A 637 32.48 -14.87 -34.34
CA ASP A 637 31.36 -15.72 -34.77
C ASP A 637 31.14 -17.05 -34.03
N VAL A 638 30.66 -16.94 -32.78
CA VAL A 638 29.54 -17.78 -32.37
C VAL A 638 28.42 -16.84 -31.98
N GLY A 639 27.48 -16.61 -32.91
CA GLY A 639 26.27 -15.84 -32.62
C GLY A 639 25.63 -16.40 -31.36
N ALA A 640 25.48 -15.56 -30.34
CA ALA A 640 24.76 -15.92 -29.14
C ALA A 640 23.42 -16.53 -29.58
N LYS A 641 23.21 -17.82 -29.30
CA LYS A 641 21.88 -18.39 -29.34
C LYS A 641 21.08 -17.55 -28.36
N VAL A 642 20.24 -16.68 -28.91
CA VAL A 642 19.11 -16.16 -28.17
C VAL A 642 18.32 -17.40 -27.82
N GLU A 643 18.48 -17.88 -26.58
CA GLU A 643 17.46 -18.73 -25.99
C GLU A 643 16.21 -17.85 -25.92
N THR A 644 15.41 -17.91 -26.99
CA THR A 644 13.99 -17.65 -26.88
C THR A 644 13.51 -18.64 -25.84
N ARG A 645 13.35 -18.16 -24.60
CA ARG A 645 12.48 -18.80 -23.62
C ARG A 645 11.17 -19.06 -24.35
N THR A 646 10.93 -20.32 -24.68
CA THR A 646 9.60 -20.75 -25.09
C THR A 646 8.78 -20.72 -23.83
N ASP A 647 8.13 -19.59 -23.61
CA ASP A 647 7.10 -19.42 -22.61
C ASP A 647 6.13 -20.60 -22.65
N GLU A 648 6.19 -21.49 -21.64
CA GLU A 648 5.42 -22.74 -21.63
C GLU A 648 3.92 -22.48 -21.83
N TRP A 649 3.42 -21.33 -21.36
CA TRP A 649 2.02 -20.91 -21.52
C TRP A 649 1.61 -20.68 -22.98
N ARG A 650 2.54 -20.38 -23.90
CA ARG A 650 2.25 -20.23 -25.34
C ARG A 650 1.80 -21.54 -25.99
N SER A 651 2.11 -22.68 -25.37
CA SER A 651 1.66 -24.00 -25.83
C SER A 651 0.20 -24.33 -25.44
N LEU A 652 -0.44 -23.51 -24.60
CA LEU A 652 -1.82 -23.70 -24.17
C LEU A 652 -2.84 -23.30 -25.28
N PRO A 653 -4.10 -23.80 -25.20
CA PRO A 653 -5.19 -23.35 -26.07
C PRO A 653 -5.43 -21.83 -25.95
N VAL A 654 -5.90 -21.19 -27.03
CA VAL A 654 -6.07 -19.72 -27.09
C VAL A 654 -6.90 -19.13 -25.94
N THR A 655 -7.94 -19.83 -25.50
CA THR A 655 -8.77 -19.41 -24.37
C THR A 655 -7.99 -19.35 -23.06
N GLU A 656 -7.12 -20.34 -22.81
CA GLU A 656 -6.24 -20.37 -21.63
C GLU A 656 -5.08 -19.37 -21.76
N ARG A 657 -4.60 -19.09 -22.99
CA ARG A 657 -3.62 -18.01 -23.24
C ARG A 657 -4.20 -16.63 -22.95
N LEU A 658 -5.45 -16.37 -23.37
CA LEU A 658 -6.16 -15.13 -23.06
C LEU A 658 -6.38 -14.95 -21.55
N LYS A 659 -6.79 -16.01 -20.84
CA LYS A 659 -6.88 -16.00 -19.37
C LYS A 659 -5.53 -15.72 -18.72
N HIS A 660 -4.47 -16.40 -19.18
CA HIS A 660 -3.12 -16.18 -18.67
C HIS A 660 -2.68 -14.73 -18.89
N ALA A 661 -2.90 -14.19 -20.09
CA ALA A 661 -2.57 -12.81 -20.43
C ALA A 661 -3.31 -11.81 -19.53
N LEU A 662 -4.59 -12.03 -19.25
CA LEU A 662 -5.37 -11.20 -18.32
C LEU A 662 -4.86 -11.30 -16.89
N VAL A 663 -4.67 -12.50 -16.34
CA VAL A 663 -4.22 -12.71 -14.95
C VAL A 663 -2.81 -12.17 -14.74
N LYS A 664 -1.91 -12.27 -15.73
CA LYS A 664 -0.54 -11.75 -15.66
C LYS A 664 -0.41 -10.30 -16.15
N GLY A 665 -1.45 -9.73 -16.74
CA GLY A 665 -1.42 -8.39 -17.31
C GLY A 665 -0.49 -8.27 -18.53
N ASN A 666 -0.34 -9.32 -19.35
CA ASN A 666 0.54 -9.34 -20.53
C ASN A 666 -0.19 -8.86 -21.79
N THR A 667 0.33 -7.81 -22.45
CA THR A 667 -0.23 -7.20 -23.68
C THR A 667 0.49 -7.60 -24.98
N GLU A 668 1.55 -8.41 -24.92
CA GLU A 668 2.46 -8.65 -26.05
C GLU A 668 1.79 -9.45 -27.18
N PHE A 669 1.07 -10.52 -26.85
CA PHE A 669 0.40 -11.40 -27.83
C PHE A 669 -1.11 -11.23 -27.87
N ILE A 670 -1.65 -10.25 -27.13
CA ILE A 670 -3.09 -10.17 -26.89
C ILE A 670 -3.89 -9.99 -28.18
N GLU A 671 -3.43 -9.18 -29.13
CA GLU A 671 -4.11 -8.98 -30.43
C GLU A 671 -4.08 -10.25 -31.28
N GLN A 672 -2.95 -10.96 -31.32
CA GLN A 672 -2.80 -12.22 -32.04
C GLN A 672 -3.72 -13.30 -31.46
N ASP A 673 -3.73 -13.45 -30.13
CA ASP A 673 -4.57 -14.42 -29.44
C ASP A 673 -6.05 -14.05 -29.55
N THR A 674 -6.38 -12.75 -29.54
CA THR A 674 -7.75 -12.26 -29.72
C THR A 674 -8.26 -12.53 -31.13
N GLU A 675 -7.43 -12.35 -32.17
CA GLU A 675 -7.80 -12.71 -33.55
C GLU A 675 -7.95 -14.22 -33.74
N GLU A 676 -7.09 -15.02 -33.12
CA GLU A 676 -7.22 -16.48 -33.15
C GLU A 676 -8.52 -16.92 -32.46
N ALA A 677 -8.86 -16.36 -31.31
CA ALA A 677 -10.12 -16.62 -30.62
C ALA A 677 -11.32 -16.13 -31.46
N ARG A 678 -11.27 -14.94 -32.06
CA ARG A 678 -12.35 -14.41 -32.92
C ARG A 678 -12.73 -15.35 -34.06
N LYS A 679 -11.76 -16.10 -34.61
CA LYS A 679 -12.03 -17.11 -35.65
C LYS A 679 -12.67 -18.40 -35.11
N GLN A 680 -12.54 -18.67 -33.82
CA GLN A 680 -13.07 -19.86 -33.14
C GLN A 680 -14.46 -19.64 -32.55
N PHE A 681 -14.84 -18.40 -32.24
CA PHE A 681 -16.15 -18.05 -31.70
C PHE A 681 -17.12 -17.55 -32.80
N PRO A 682 -18.45 -17.74 -32.63
CA PRO A 682 -19.44 -17.35 -33.64
C PRO A 682 -19.54 -15.84 -33.88
N ARG A 683 -19.38 -15.03 -32.84
CA ARG A 683 -19.40 -13.55 -32.89
C ARG A 683 -18.16 -12.99 -32.21
N ALA A 684 -17.69 -11.83 -32.67
CA ALA A 684 -16.61 -11.09 -32.00
C ALA A 684 -16.97 -10.77 -30.54
N LEU A 685 -18.25 -10.51 -30.26
CA LEU A 685 -18.76 -10.28 -28.90
C LEU A 685 -18.61 -11.51 -27.98
N ASP A 686 -18.72 -12.73 -28.51
CA ASP A 686 -18.62 -13.97 -27.71
C ASP A 686 -17.20 -14.16 -27.14
N VAL A 687 -16.17 -13.62 -27.80
CA VAL A 687 -14.78 -13.60 -27.31
C VAL A 687 -14.67 -12.73 -26.04
N ILE A 688 -15.44 -11.63 -25.99
CA ILE A 688 -15.52 -10.78 -24.80
C ILE A 688 -16.26 -11.54 -23.71
N GLU A 689 -17.51 -11.95 -23.98
CA GLU A 689 -18.43 -12.53 -22.99
C GLU A 689 -17.95 -13.84 -22.37
N GLN A 690 -17.05 -14.60 -23.04
CA GLN A 690 -16.54 -15.87 -22.53
C GLN A 690 -15.05 -15.81 -22.12
N PRO A 691 -14.05 -16.04 -23.00
CA PRO A 691 -12.68 -16.24 -22.53
C PRO A 691 -12.06 -15.02 -21.85
N LEU A 692 -12.41 -13.81 -22.30
CA LEU A 692 -11.91 -12.58 -21.67
C LEU A 692 -12.59 -12.30 -20.33
N MET A 693 -13.92 -12.43 -20.26
CA MET A 693 -14.67 -12.28 -19.01
C MET A 693 -14.32 -13.36 -17.97
N ASP A 694 -14.08 -14.61 -18.37
CA ASP A 694 -13.59 -15.67 -17.48
C ASP A 694 -12.24 -15.29 -16.84
N GLY A 695 -11.32 -14.70 -17.62
CA GLY A 695 -10.06 -14.19 -17.10
C GLY A 695 -10.26 -13.06 -16.10
N MET A 696 -11.17 -12.13 -16.38
CA MET A 696 -11.51 -11.02 -15.48
C MET A 696 -12.22 -11.47 -14.20
N ASN A 697 -13.04 -12.51 -14.26
CA ASN A 697 -13.66 -13.12 -13.07
C ASN A 697 -12.58 -13.68 -12.13
N ILE A 698 -11.56 -14.36 -12.67
CA ILE A 698 -10.41 -14.84 -11.89
C ILE A 698 -9.66 -13.66 -11.24
N VAL A 699 -9.43 -12.58 -11.98
CA VAL A 699 -8.80 -11.35 -11.44
C VAL A 699 -9.62 -10.77 -10.29
N GLY A 700 -10.95 -10.71 -10.44
CA GLY A 700 -11.86 -10.27 -9.38
C GLY A 700 -11.81 -11.16 -8.14
N ASP A 701 -11.82 -12.48 -8.31
CA ASP A 701 -11.72 -13.44 -7.22
C ASP A 701 -10.36 -13.34 -6.49
N LEU A 702 -9.26 -13.20 -7.24
CA LEU A 702 -7.92 -13.05 -6.66
C LEU A 702 -7.77 -11.74 -5.87
N PHE A 703 -8.38 -10.64 -6.34
CA PHE A 703 -8.42 -9.38 -5.61
C PHE A 703 -9.27 -9.50 -4.33
N GLY A 704 -10.46 -10.08 -4.42
CA GLY A 704 -11.33 -10.30 -3.25
C GLY A 704 -10.75 -11.26 -2.20
N ASP A 705 -9.89 -12.19 -2.61
CA ASP A 705 -9.13 -13.09 -1.73
C ASP A 705 -7.87 -12.43 -1.12
N GLY A 706 -7.52 -11.19 -1.50
CA GLY A 706 -6.29 -10.50 -1.08
C GLY A 706 -5.01 -11.07 -1.70
N LYS A 707 -5.11 -11.88 -2.76
CA LYS A 707 -3.96 -12.47 -3.48
C LYS A 707 -3.47 -11.59 -4.63
N MET A 708 -4.27 -10.62 -5.03
CA MET A 708 -3.97 -9.62 -6.05
C MET A 708 -4.33 -8.25 -5.51
N PHE A 709 -3.59 -7.22 -5.88
CA PHE A 709 -3.79 -5.85 -5.38
C PHE A 709 -4.12 -4.87 -6.52
N LEU A 710 -4.61 -3.69 -6.18
CA LEU A 710 -5.26 -2.76 -7.12
C LEU A 710 -4.41 -2.44 -8.38
N PRO A 711 -3.12 -2.05 -8.28
CA PRO A 711 -2.24 -1.93 -9.43
C PRO A 711 -2.22 -3.13 -10.40
N GLN A 712 -2.28 -4.37 -9.89
CA GLN A 712 -2.32 -5.57 -10.74
C GLN A 712 -3.67 -5.69 -11.46
N VAL A 713 -4.78 -5.35 -10.79
CA VAL A 713 -6.12 -5.32 -11.40
C VAL A 713 -6.18 -4.30 -12.54
N VAL A 714 -5.60 -3.09 -12.33
CA VAL A 714 -5.48 -2.06 -13.38
C VAL A 714 -4.61 -2.54 -14.55
N LYS A 715 -3.61 -3.39 -14.30
CA LYS A 715 -2.82 -4.05 -15.37
C LYS A 715 -3.66 -5.04 -16.18
N SER A 716 -4.39 -5.94 -15.55
CA SER A 716 -5.29 -6.89 -16.21
C SER A 716 -6.36 -6.19 -17.07
N ALA A 717 -6.94 -5.13 -16.52
CA ALA A 717 -7.87 -4.25 -17.21
C ALA A 717 -7.36 -3.66 -18.53
N ARG A 718 -6.07 -3.31 -18.61
CA ARG A 718 -5.46 -2.78 -19.85
C ARG A 718 -5.39 -3.86 -20.93
N VAL A 719 -5.03 -5.08 -20.55
CA VAL A 719 -5.06 -6.24 -21.46
C VAL A 719 -6.48 -6.45 -22.00
N MET A 720 -7.49 -6.38 -21.13
CA MET A 720 -8.91 -6.45 -21.51
C MET A 720 -9.26 -5.35 -22.52
N LYS A 721 -8.97 -4.09 -22.21
CA LYS A 721 -9.26 -2.95 -23.10
C LYS A 721 -8.59 -3.09 -24.46
N LYS A 722 -7.33 -3.56 -24.53
CA LYS A 722 -6.60 -3.76 -25.79
C LYS A 722 -7.23 -4.88 -26.63
N ALA A 723 -7.61 -6.00 -26.01
CA ALA A 723 -8.34 -7.08 -26.68
C ALA A 723 -9.69 -6.59 -27.24
N VAL A 724 -10.47 -5.86 -26.44
CA VAL A 724 -11.77 -5.29 -26.85
C VAL A 724 -11.60 -4.27 -27.99
N SER A 725 -10.60 -3.39 -27.89
CA SER A 725 -10.30 -2.40 -28.94
C SER A 725 -9.98 -3.05 -30.28
N TYR A 726 -9.27 -4.19 -30.25
CA TYR A 726 -9.00 -4.99 -31.45
C TYR A 726 -10.29 -5.61 -32.02
N LEU A 727 -11.23 -6.04 -31.17
CA LEU A 727 -12.51 -6.61 -31.60
C LEU A 727 -13.51 -5.55 -32.10
N GLN A 728 -13.37 -4.29 -31.68
CA GLN A 728 -14.30 -3.19 -31.96
C GLN A 728 -14.70 -3.08 -33.45
N PRO A 729 -13.77 -3.08 -34.43
CA PRO A 729 -14.15 -2.95 -35.84
C PRO A 729 -14.96 -4.15 -36.35
N TYR A 730 -14.71 -5.34 -35.81
CA TYR A 730 -15.44 -6.56 -36.15
C TYR A 730 -16.84 -6.57 -35.54
N ILE A 731 -16.97 -6.08 -34.31
CA ILE A 731 -18.28 -5.90 -33.65
C ILE A 731 -19.13 -4.91 -34.45
N GLU A 732 -18.53 -3.82 -34.96
CA GLU A 732 -19.22 -2.83 -35.80
C GLU A 732 -19.63 -3.40 -37.17
N LEU A 733 -18.82 -4.27 -37.76
CA LEU A 733 -19.16 -4.98 -39.00
C LEU A 733 -20.25 -6.05 -38.80
N GLU A 734 -20.33 -6.65 -37.62
CA GLU A 734 -21.38 -7.61 -37.23
C GLU A 734 -22.73 -6.91 -36.89
N LYS A 735 -22.77 -5.58 -36.82
CA LYS A 735 -24.00 -4.81 -36.58
C LYS A 735 -24.87 -4.71 -37.85
N GLU A 736 -25.66 -5.74 -38.13
CA GLU A 736 -26.96 -5.60 -38.80
C GLU A 736 -28.10 -5.62 -37.76
N ALA A 737 -28.94 -4.58 -37.81
CA ALA A 737 -30.22 -4.36 -37.12
C ALA A 737 -30.50 -5.18 -35.84
N GLY A 738 -30.01 -4.68 -34.68
CA GLY A 738 -30.64 -4.99 -33.39
C GLY A 738 -29.77 -5.43 -32.21
N GLN A 739 -28.47 -5.07 -32.13
CA GLN A 739 -27.63 -5.43 -30.97
C GLN A 739 -27.03 -4.24 -30.20
N ARG A 740 -26.99 -4.43 -28.88
CA ARG A 740 -26.88 -3.46 -27.79
C ARG A 740 -25.56 -2.68 -27.74
N HIS A 741 -25.66 -1.44 -27.27
CA HIS A 741 -24.52 -0.68 -26.76
C HIS A 741 -23.97 -1.34 -25.48
N ALA A 742 -22.68 -1.13 -25.23
CA ALA A 742 -22.09 -1.31 -23.91
C ALA A 742 -22.96 -0.57 -22.87
N GLY A 743 -23.34 -1.23 -21.78
CA GLY A 743 -24.19 -0.61 -20.76
C GLY A 743 -23.58 0.70 -20.24
N LYS A 744 -24.41 1.73 -20.13
CA LYS A 744 -24.03 3.04 -19.66
C LYS A 744 -24.39 3.22 -18.19
N ILE A 745 -23.42 3.63 -17.38
CA ILE A 745 -23.53 3.63 -15.92
C ILE A 745 -23.17 5.01 -15.40
N VAL A 746 -24.08 5.62 -14.65
CA VAL A 746 -23.78 6.85 -13.90
C VAL A 746 -23.36 6.46 -12.49
N LEU A 747 -22.21 6.96 -12.04
CA LEU A 747 -21.73 6.80 -10.67
C LEU A 747 -21.72 8.15 -9.97
N ALA A 748 -22.21 8.20 -8.74
CA ALA A 748 -22.19 9.40 -7.92
C ALA A 748 -21.90 9.07 -6.45
N THR A 749 -21.03 9.86 -5.81
CA THR A 749 -21.00 9.90 -4.34
C THR A 749 -22.07 10.88 -3.88
N VAL A 750 -22.94 10.42 -2.99
CA VAL A 750 -24.15 11.14 -2.58
C VAL A 750 -23.84 12.46 -1.88
N LYS A 751 -24.83 13.37 -1.85
CA LYS A 751 -24.73 14.68 -1.19
C LYS A 751 -24.21 14.55 0.26
N GLY A 752 -23.26 15.42 0.61
CA GLY A 752 -22.66 15.48 1.95
C GLY A 752 -21.50 14.51 2.17
N ASP A 753 -21.12 13.74 1.15
CA ASP A 753 -19.98 12.82 1.21
C ASP A 753 -18.93 13.16 0.15
N VAL A 754 -17.68 13.28 0.59
CA VAL A 754 -16.50 13.59 -0.25
C VAL A 754 -15.68 12.36 -0.60
N HIS A 755 -16.00 11.22 -0.01
CA HIS A 755 -15.17 10.03 -0.20
C HIS A 755 -15.53 9.35 -1.52
N ASP A 756 -14.59 9.30 -2.45
CA ASP A 756 -14.80 8.76 -3.79
C ASP A 756 -13.80 7.68 -4.18
N ILE A 757 -12.82 7.34 -3.36
CA ILE A 757 -11.81 6.32 -3.68
C ILE A 757 -12.47 5.02 -4.17
N GLY A 758 -13.45 4.51 -3.41
CA GLY A 758 -14.18 3.29 -3.79
C GLY A 758 -14.98 3.45 -5.09
N LYS A 759 -15.63 4.61 -5.29
CA LYS A 759 -16.35 4.94 -6.53
C LYS A 759 -15.40 4.97 -7.73
N ASN A 760 -14.25 5.61 -7.58
CA ASN A 760 -13.25 5.74 -8.64
C ASN A 760 -12.70 4.36 -9.01
N ILE A 761 -12.46 3.48 -8.02
CA ILE A 761 -12.09 2.08 -8.27
C ILE A 761 -13.19 1.34 -9.04
N VAL A 762 -14.46 1.47 -8.63
CA VAL A 762 -15.59 0.84 -9.34
C VAL A 762 -15.71 1.38 -10.78
N GLY A 763 -15.58 2.70 -10.96
CA GLY A 763 -15.62 3.33 -12.26
C GLY A 763 -14.49 2.87 -13.17
N VAL A 764 -13.27 2.76 -12.62
CA VAL A 764 -12.13 2.12 -13.28
C VAL A 764 -12.52 0.70 -13.69
N ILE A 765 -12.89 -0.19 -12.74
CA ILE A 765 -13.21 -1.58 -13.02
C ILE A 765 -14.32 -1.74 -14.08
N LEU A 766 -15.38 -0.92 -14.03
CA LEU A 766 -16.45 -0.96 -15.03
C LEU A 766 -15.96 -0.50 -16.41
N ALA A 767 -15.21 0.59 -16.48
CA ALA A 767 -14.59 1.05 -17.74
C ALA A 767 -13.65 -0.01 -18.32
N CYS A 768 -12.94 -0.77 -17.47
CA CYS A 768 -12.10 -1.90 -17.88
C CYS A 768 -12.88 -3.04 -18.53
N ASN A 769 -14.18 -3.16 -18.27
CA ASN A 769 -15.06 -4.18 -18.82
C ASN A 769 -15.96 -3.63 -19.94
N ASN A 770 -15.50 -2.57 -20.61
CA ASN A 770 -16.14 -1.96 -21.76
C ASN A 770 -17.50 -1.30 -21.45
N TYR A 771 -17.80 -0.94 -20.20
CA TYR A 771 -18.97 -0.11 -19.88
C TYR A 771 -18.65 1.38 -20.06
N GLU A 772 -19.64 2.17 -20.48
CA GLU A 772 -19.51 3.62 -20.50
C GLU A 772 -19.84 4.16 -19.11
N VAL A 773 -18.82 4.67 -18.41
CA VAL A 773 -18.96 5.16 -17.03
C VAL A 773 -18.95 6.68 -17.02
N ILE A 774 -20.04 7.27 -16.53
CA ILE A 774 -20.13 8.69 -16.24
C ILE A 774 -19.97 8.86 -14.74
N ASP A 775 -18.79 9.28 -14.32
CA ASP A 775 -18.51 9.63 -12.93
C ASP A 775 -18.90 11.09 -12.69
N MET A 776 -19.89 11.31 -11.82
CA MET A 776 -20.34 12.65 -11.45
C MET A 776 -19.48 13.31 -10.38
N GLY A 777 -18.59 12.55 -9.72
CA GLY A 777 -17.79 13.04 -8.61
C GLY A 777 -18.50 12.94 -7.25
N VAL A 778 -18.19 13.90 -6.39
CA VAL A 778 -18.57 13.90 -4.97
C VAL A 778 -19.65 14.91 -4.63
N MET A 779 -20.33 14.70 -3.50
CA MET A 779 -21.35 15.61 -2.98
C MET A 779 -22.53 15.88 -3.92
N ILE A 780 -22.88 14.92 -4.77
CA ILE A 780 -23.82 15.19 -5.86
C ILE A 780 -25.26 15.21 -5.32
N PRO A 781 -26.00 16.32 -5.46
CA PRO A 781 -27.42 16.38 -5.09
C PRO A 781 -28.28 15.47 -5.97
N ALA A 782 -29.32 14.88 -5.38
CA ALA A 782 -30.23 13.95 -6.07
C ALA A 782 -30.77 14.50 -7.41
N ASP A 783 -31.19 15.78 -7.47
CA ASP A 783 -31.72 16.37 -8.70
C ASP A 783 -30.69 16.40 -9.85
N GLN A 784 -29.41 16.67 -9.56
CA GLN A 784 -28.34 16.63 -10.58
C GLN A 784 -28.08 15.20 -11.05
N ILE A 785 -28.10 14.23 -10.14
CA ILE A 785 -27.99 12.80 -10.49
C ILE A 785 -29.07 12.44 -11.51
N PHE A 786 -30.32 12.86 -11.27
CA PHE A 786 -31.44 12.55 -12.16
C PHE A 786 -31.35 13.26 -13.50
N GLU A 787 -30.87 14.51 -13.53
CA GLU A 787 -30.60 15.23 -14.78
C GLU A 787 -29.56 14.50 -15.60
N LYS A 788 -28.45 14.09 -14.98
CA LYS A 788 -27.36 13.39 -15.69
C LYS A 788 -27.78 12.01 -16.17
N VAL A 789 -28.51 11.24 -15.35
CA VAL A 789 -29.09 9.94 -15.76
C VAL A 789 -29.96 10.07 -17.00
N LYS A 790 -30.76 11.15 -17.11
CA LYS A 790 -31.62 11.41 -18.27
C LYS A 790 -30.84 11.93 -19.48
N GLU A 791 -29.92 12.86 -19.28
CA GLU A 791 -29.06 13.41 -20.34
C GLU A 791 -28.29 12.29 -21.03
N GLU A 792 -27.70 11.40 -20.23
CA GLU A 792 -26.82 10.36 -20.71
C GLU A 792 -27.57 9.11 -21.20
N ASN A 793 -28.87 8.98 -20.89
CA ASN A 793 -29.66 7.75 -21.06
C ASN A 793 -28.98 6.55 -20.37
N ALA A 794 -28.64 6.72 -19.09
CA ALA A 794 -27.94 5.70 -18.33
C ALA A 794 -28.81 4.45 -18.11
N ASP A 795 -28.22 3.26 -18.23
CA ASP A 795 -28.86 1.98 -17.99
C ASP A 795 -28.87 1.61 -16.50
N ILE A 796 -27.89 2.07 -15.72
CA ILE A 796 -27.74 1.81 -14.28
C ILE A 796 -27.26 3.07 -13.57
N LEU A 797 -27.77 3.31 -12.36
CA LEU A 797 -27.25 4.30 -11.42
C LEU A 797 -26.53 3.60 -10.27
N GLY A 798 -25.27 3.95 -10.01
CA GLY A 798 -24.52 3.52 -8.84
C GLY A 798 -24.29 4.66 -7.85
N LEU A 799 -24.62 4.42 -6.59
CA LEU A 799 -24.38 5.36 -5.49
C LEU A 799 -23.27 4.85 -4.58
N SER A 800 -22.37 5.75 -4.21
CA SER A 800 -21.30 5.51 -3.24
C SER A 800 -21.48 6.35 -1.98
N GLY A 801 -21.10 5.78 -0.84
CA GLY A 801 -21.10 6.46 0.46
C GLY A 801 -20.19 5.77 1.48
N LEU A 802 -19.42 6.56 2.21
CA LEU A 802 -18.46 6.11 3.22
C LEU A 802 -18.81 6.59 4.63
N ILE A 803 -19.65 7.61 4.78
CA ILE A 803 -20.07 8.11 6.11
C ILE A 803 -21.51 7.70 6.43
N THR A 804 -21.85 7.58 7.70
CA THR A 804 -23.19 7.20 8.16
C THR A 804 -24.31 8.10 7.60
N PRO A 805 -24.15 9.44 7.53
CA PRO A 805 -25.14 10.31 6.88
C PRO A 805 -25.44 9.96 5.42
N SER A 806 -24.46 9.42 4.68
CA SER A 806 -24.62 9.01 3.27
C SER A 806 -25.66 7.91 3.11
N LEU A 807 -25.82 7.05 4.12
CA LEU A 807 -26.82 5.99 4.09
C LEU A 807 -28.24 6.55 4.06
N GLU A 808 -28.51 7.63 4.81
CA GLU A 808 -29.80 8.31 4.79
C GLU A 808 -30.02 9.03 3.46
N GLU A 809 -28.98 9.66 2.90
CA GLU A 809 -29.06 10.31 1.59
C GLU A 809 -29.32 9.29 0.47
N MET A 810 -28.73 8.10 0.50
CA MET A 810 -29.04 7.02 -0.45
C MET A 810 -30.52 6.60 -0.39
N VAL A 811 -31.10 6.54 0.82
CA VAL A 811 -32.54 6.28 0.99
C VAL A 811 -33.37 7.42 0.41
N PHE A 812 -32.93 8.67 0.58
CA PHE A 812 -33.57 9.83 -0.02
C PHE A 812 -33.52 9.78 -1.55
N VAL A 813 -32.37 9.50 -2.15
CA VAL A 813 -32.21 9.36 -3.61
C VAL A 813 -33.14 8.27 -4.15
N ALA A 814 -33.20 7.09 -3.51
CA ALA A 814 -34.10 6.01 -3.93
C ALA A 814 -35.59 6.40 -3.89
N LYS A 815 -36.03 7.09 -2.83
CA LYS A 815 -37.40 7.64 -2.75
C LYS A 815 -37.69 8.63 -3.87
N GLU A 816 -36.72 9.49 -4.17
CA GLU A 816 -36.85 10.51 -5.19
C GLU A 816 -36.81 9.95 -6.62
N MET A 817 -36.05 8.87 -6.86
CA MET A 817 -36.09 8.11 -8.11
C MET A 817 -37.50 7.59 -8.40
N LYS A 818 -38.17 7.04 -7.38
CA LYS A 818 -39.59 6.62 -7.48
C LYS A 818 -40.49 7.81 -7.78
N ARG A 819 -40.34 8.93 -7.06
CA ARG A 819 -41.14 10.15 -7.26
C ARG A 819 -40.98 10.73 -8.68
N LYS A 820 -39.78 10.66 -9.26
CA LYS A 820 -39.45 11.19 -10.59
C LYS A 820 -39.66 10.17 -11.73
N GLY A 821 -40.09 8.95 -11.41
CA GLY A 821 -40.39 7.89 -12.38
C GLY A 821 -39.17 7.32 -13.11
N LEU A 822 -38.01 7.30 -12.46
CA LEU A 822 -36.82 6.62 -13.00
C LEU A 822 -36.98 5.10 -12.84
N ASN A 823 -36.71 4.34 -13.91
CA ASN A 823 -37.00 2.90 -13.99
C ASN A 823 -35.75 2.04 -14.25
N ILE A 824 -34.59 2.48 -13.75
CA ILE A 824 -33.30 1.82 -13.97
C ILE A 824 -32.81 1.16 -12.67
N PRO A 825 -32.02 0.07 -12.73
CA PRO A 825 -31.44 -0.52 -11.54
C PRO A 825 -30.56 0.45 -10.74
N LEU A 826 -30.59 0.31 -9.42
CA LEU A 826 -29.83 1.09 -8.46
C LEU A 826 -28.77 0.22 -7.78
N LEU A 827 -27.50 0.52 -7.97
CA LEU A 827 -26.40 -0.11 -7.25
C LEU A 827 -26.04 0.69 -6.00
N ILE A 828 -25.89 0.02 -4.87
CA ILE A 828 -25.49 0.63 -3.60
C ILE A 828 -24.12 0.08 -3.19
N GLY A 829 -23.13 0.95 -3.00
CA GLY A 829 -21.79 0.57 -2.57
C GLY A 829 -21.13 1.59 -1.65
N GLY A 830 -19.97 1.22 -1.11
CA GLY A 830 -19.19 2.03 -0.17
C GLY A 830 -19.05 1.39 1.22
N ALA A 831 -18.04 1.80 1.98
CA ALA A 831 -17.54 1.07 3.15
C ALA A 831 -18.57 0.90 4.28
N THR A 832 -19.50 1.84 4.43
CA THR A 832 -20.56 1.80 5.45
C THR A 832 -21.84 1.13 4.96
N THR A 833 -21.94 0.79 3.67
CA THR A 833 -23.13 0.15 3.10
C THR A 833 -23.16 -1.35 3.36
N SER A 834 -24.35 -1.94 3.42
CA SER A 834 -24.48 -3.38 3.59
C SER A 834 -25.71 -3.99 2.92
N PRO A 835 -25.74 -5.33 2.75
CA PRO A 835 -26.91 -6.02 2.21
C PRO A 835 -28.17 -5.83 3.05
N ILE A 836 -28.06 -5.84 4.39
CA ILE A 836 -29.24 -5.68 5.25
C ILE A 836 -29.77 -4.25 5.21
N HIS A 837 -28.88 -3.23 5.20
CA HIS A 837 -29.29 -1.84 5.17
C HIS A 837 -30.05 -1.59 3.87
N THR A 838 -29.48 -2.06 2.76
CA THR A 838 -30.12 -2.00 1.44
C THR A 838 -31.48 -2.69 1.45
N ALA A 839 -31.56 -3.94 1.91
CA ALA A 839 -32.82 -4.71 1.97
C ALA A 839 -33.92 -4.10 2.86
N VAL A 840 -33.54 -3.40 3.94
CA VAL A 840 -34.46 -2.90 4.97
C VAL A 840 -34.82 -1.43 4.76
N LYS A 841 -33.92 -0.61 4.21
CA LYS A 841 -34.07 0.85 4.15
C LYS A 841 -34.18 1.41 2.74
N ILE A 842 -33.51 0.82 1.75
CA ILE A 842 -33.42 1.37 0.38
C ILE A 842 -34.36 0.62 -0.57
N ASP A 843 -34.26 -0.71 -0.62
CA ASP A 843 -35.08 -1.56 -1.48
C ASP A 843 -36.60 -1.32 -1.30
N PRO A 844 -37.16 -1.19 -0.07
CA PRO A 844 -38.60 -0.99 0.10
C PRO A 844 -39.14 0.37 -0.40
N VAL A 845 -38.26 1.33 -0.69
CA VAL A 845 -38.66 2.70 -1.08
C VAL A 845 -38.51 2.97 -2.58
N TYR A 846 -38.08 1.97 -3.36
CA TYR A 846 -37.93 2.03 -4.80
C TYR A 846 -38.54 0.78 -5.48
N ASP A 847 -39.12 0.94 -6.68
CA ASP A 847 -39.91 -0.13 -7.32
C ASP A 847 -39.13 -0.97 -8.35
N HIS A 848 -37.85 -0.65 -8.58
CA HIS A 848 -36.98 -1.36 -9.53
C HIS A 848 -35.75 -1.93 -8.80
N PRO A 849 -34.98 -2.84 -9.42
CA PRO A 849 -33.94 -3.59 -8.72
C PRO A 849 -32.94 -2.71 -7.98
N VAL A 850 -32.82 -2.90 -6.67
CA VAL A 850 -31.76 -2.32 -5.83
C VAL A 850 -30.78 -3.41 -5.46
N VAL A 851 -29.51 -3.24 -5.79
CA VAL A 851 -28.49 -4.27 -5.53
C VAL A 851 -27.33 -3.68 -4.74
N HIS A 852 -27.10 -4.24 -3.55
CA HIS A 852 -25.89 -3.98 -2.77
C HIS A 852 -24.68 -4.67 -3.42
N VAL A 853 -23.66 -3.88 -3.74
CA VAL A 853 -22.38 -4.36 -4.26
C VAL A 853 -21.33 -4.19 -3.17
N ARG A 854 -21.00 -5.30 -2.51
CA ARG A 854 -20.08 -5.29 -1.35
C ARG A 854 -18.65 -4.89 -1.70
N ASP A 855 -18.17 -5.29 -2.87
CA ASP A 855 -16.77 -5.12 -3.27
C ASP A 855 -16.71 -4.69 -4.73
N ALA A 856 -15.76 -3.81 -5.05
CA ALA A 856 -15.58 -3.30 -6.40
C ALA A 856 -15.30 -4.41 -7.44
N SER A 857 -14.65 -5.52 -7.05
CA SER A 857 -14.44 -6.70 -7.90
C SER A 857 -15.72 -7.39 -8.35
N LYS A 858 -16.79 -7.30 -7.56
CA LYS A 858 -18.07 -7.99 -7.84
C LYS A 858 -19.02 -7.19 -8.71
N VAL A 859 -18.74 -5.90 -8.94
CA VAL A 859 -19.62 -5.02 -9.68
C VAL A 859 -19.87 -5.52 -11.10
N ILE A 860 -18.87 -6.13 -11.74
CA ILE A 860 -18.93 -6.64 -13.11
C ILE A 860 -19.99 -7.73 -13.24
N GLY A 861 -19.95 -8.73 -12.36
CA GLY A 861 -20.91 -9.84 -12.38
C GLY A 861 -22.34 -9.38 -12.12
N VAL A 862 -22.52 -8.36 -11.27
CA VAL A 862 -23.84 -7.76 -10.98
C VAL A 862 -24.37 -6.99 -12.21
N VAL A 863 -23.56 -6.12 -12.80
CA VAL A 863 -23.94 -5.31 -13.96
C VAL A 863 -24.27 -6.20 -15.16
N ASN A 864 -23.46 -7.22 -15.44
CA ASN A 864 -23.71 -8.18 -16.53
C ASN A 864 -25.08 -8.85 -16.41
N LYS A 865 -25.41 -9.37 -15.21
CA LYS A 865 -26.70 -9.99 -14.96
C LYS A 865 -27.85 -9.01 -15.11
N LEU A 866 -27.71 -7.78 -14.59
CA LEU A 866 -28.76 -6.75 -14.66
C LEU A 866 -29.04 -6.25 -16.08
N LEU A 867 -28.02 -6.24 -16.94
CA LEU A 867 -28.18 -5.82 -18.33
C LEU A 867 -28.64 -6.98 -19.23
N SER A 868 -28.32 -8.25 -18.93
CA SER A 868 -28.69 -9.43 -19.73
C SER A 868 -30.21 -9.67 -19.83
N GLU A 869 -30.76 -9.87 -21.05
CA GLU A 869 -32.20 -10.20 -21.21
C GLU A 869 -32.57 -11.56 -20.61
N LYS A 870 -31.62 -12.50 -20.62
CA LYS A 870 -31.85 -13.86 -20.16
C LYS A 870 -31.64 -14.00 -18.66
N GLU A 871 -30.67 -13.27 -18.09
CA GLU A 871 -30.26 -13.43 -16.69
C GLU A 871 -30.83 -12.37 -15.76
N LYS A 872 -31.34 -11.24 -16.27
CA LYS A 872 -31.88 -10.16 -15.44
C LYS A 872 -33.01 -10.63 -14.53
N GLN A 873 -34.07 -11.24 -15.09
CA GLN A 873 -35.21 -11.65 -14.26
C GLN A 873 -34.82 -12.72 -13.22
N PRO A 874 -34.11 -13.82 -13.59
CA PRO A 874 -33.64 -14.79 -12.60
C PRO A 874 -32.78 -14.17 -11.49
N PHE A 875 -31.92 -13.20 -11.82
CA PHE A 875 -31.07 -12.54 -10.84
C PHE A 875 -31.86 -11.59 -9.93
N VAL A 876 -32.84 -10.86 -10.46
CA VAL A 876 -33.72 -10.00 -9.66
C VAL A 876 -34.53 -10.84 -8.68
N ASP A 877 -35.10 -11.97 -9.14
CA ASP A 877 -35.85 -12.89 -8.28
C ASP A 877 -34.97 -13.45 -7.14
N GLU A 878 -33.70 -13.78 -7.44
CA GLU A 878 -32.71 -14.24 -6.45
C GLU A 878 -32.44 -13.16 -5.38
N ILE A 879 -32.24 -11.91 -5.80
CA ILE A 879 -31.99 -10.78 -4.89
C ILE A 879 -33.22 -10.47 -4.03
N GLU A 880 -34.42 -10.47 -4.61
CA GLU A 880 -35.66 -10.27 -3.87
C GLU A 880 -35.86 -11.35 -2.80
N GLU A 881 -35.62 -12.63 -3.13
CA GLU A 881 -35.69 -13.72 -2.16
C GLU A 881 -34.64 -13.55 -1.05
N GLN A 882 -33.42 -13.14 -1.40
CA GLN A 882 -32.36 -12.86 -0.45
C GLN A 882 -32.74 -11.71 0.50
N TYR A 883 -33.28 -10.62 -0.04
CA TYR A 883 -33.66 -9.44 0.74
C TYR A 883 -34.86 -9.70 1.62
N GLU A 884 -35.82 -10.50 1.17
CA GLU A 884 -36.94 -10.93 2.00
C GLU A 884 -36.47 -11.78 3.17
N LYS A 885 -35.55 -12.74 2.94
CA LYS A 885 -34.92 -13.51 4.04
C LYS A 885 -34.20 -12.59 5.03
N LEU A 886 -33.47 -11.58 4.55
CA LEU A 886 -32.79 -10.61 5.41
C LEU A 886 -33.77 -9.74 6.20
N ARG A 887 -34.86 -9.28 5.58
CA ARG A 887 -35.93 -8.51 6.24
C ARG A 887 -36.60 -9.34 7.33
N VAL A 888 -37.02 -10.57 7.02
CA VAL A 888 -37.64 -11.48 7.99
C VAL A 888 -36.68 -11.79 9.13
N LYS A 889 -35.41 -12.09 8.84
CA LYS A 889 -34.36 -12.32 9.85
C LYS A 889 -34.12 -11.08 10.73
N ASN A 890 -34.08 -9.89 10.13
CA ASN A 890 -33.94 -8.65 10.88
C ASN A 890 -35.16 -8.38 11.77
N LEU A 891 -36.38 -8.64 11.28
CA LEU A 891 -37.62 -8.51 12.06
C LEU A 891 -37.70 -9.54 13.20
N THR A 892 -37.19 -10.75 12.99
CA THR A 892 -37.11 -11.78 14.04
C THR A 892 -35.98 -11.52 15.05
N ASN A 893 -34.89 -10.85 14.65
CA ASN A 893 -33.83 -10.39 15.56
C ASN A 893 -34.19 -9.06 16.27
N LYS A 894 -34.96 -8.17 15.62
CA LYS A 894 -35.56 -6.95 16.21
C LYS A 894 -36.74 -7.24 17.13
N LYS A 895 -37.31 -8.45 17.10
CA LYS A 895 -37.84 -9.05 18.33
C LYS A 895 -36.66 -9.32 19.26
N GLN A 896 -36.09 -8.22 19.71
CA GLN A 896 -35.09 -8.16 20.75
C GLN A 896 -35.66 -8.96 21.91
N LYS A 897 -34.82 -9.79 22.50
CA LYS A 897 -35.05 -10.24 23.88
C LYS A 897 -35.40 -8.96 24.66
N ASP A 898 -36.64 -8.84 25.11
CA ASP A 898 -37.03 -7.82 26.08
C ASP A 898 -36.15 -8.04 27.30
N TYR A 899 -35.03 -7.31 27.36
CA TYR A 899 -34.18 -7.32 28.52
C TYR A 899 -35.00 -6.65 29.62
N ILE A 900 -35.43 -7.45 30.58
CA ILE A 900 -36.03 -6.96 31.80
C ILE A 900 -35.05 -6.02 32.50
N SER A 901 -35.55 -5.02 33.22
CA SER A 901 -34.70 -4.09 33.95
C SER A 901 -33.75 -4.85 34.88
N LEU A 902 -32.56 -4.31 35.21
CA LEU A 902 -31.65 -4.95 36.16
C LEU A 902 -32.36 -5.30 37.49
N SER A 903 -33.30 -4.45 37.92
CA SER A 903 -34.17 -4.72 39.07
C SER A 903 -35.04 -5.97 38.87
N ASP A 904 -35.64 -6.15 37.70
CA ASP A 904 -36.50 -7.29 37.41
C ASP A 904 -35.70 -8.56 37.12
N ALA A 905 -34.50 -8.46 36.53
CA ALA A 905 -33.54 -9.55 36.42
C ALA A 905 -33.13 -10.08 37.79
N ARG A 906 -32.79 -9.16 38.72
CA ARG A 906 -32.49 -9.49 40.12
C ARG A 906 -33.67 -10.14 40.85
N LYS A 907 -34.91 -9.73 40.57
CA LYS A 907 -36.12 -10.40 41.10
C LYS A 907 -36.30 -11.81 40.54
N ASN A 908 -35.94 -12.02 39.27
CA ASN A 908 -35.97 -13.31 38.58
C ASN A 908 -34.77 -14.22 38.89
N LYS A 909 -33.98 -13.92 39.93
CA LYS A 909 -32.88 -14.79 40.36
C LYS A 909 -33.36 -16.23 40.57
N PHE A 910 -32.53 -17.19 40.18
CA PHE A 910 -32.83 -18.60 40.38
C PHE A 910 -32.89 -18.91 41.89
N SER A 911 -34.06 -19.32 42.37
CA SER A 911 -34.26 -19.79 43.75
C SER A 911 -34.43 -21.31 43.73
N SER A 912 -33.39 -22.06 44.08
CA SER A 912 -33.49 -23.51 44.19
C SER A 912 -34.23 -23.93 45.46
N GLU A 913 -35.19 -24.85 45.36
CA GLU A 913 -35.77 -25.57 46.51
C GLU A 913 -34.91 -26.78 46.97
N TRP A 914 -33.62 -26.78 46.62
CA TRP A 914 -32.73 -27.90 46.95
C TRP A 914 -32.45 -27.94 48.45
N THR A 915 -32.95 -28.97 49.13
CA THR A 915 -32.49 -29.31 50.48
C THR A 915 -31.12 -29.97 50.40
N THR A 916 -30.33 -29.93 51.48
CA THR A 916 -28.99 -30.56 51.53
C THR A 916 -29.01 -32.05 51.19
N ASP A 917 -30.15 -32.72 51.34
CA ASP A 917 -30.35 -34.13 51.00
C ASP A 917 -30.49 -34.38 49.48
N ASN A 918 -30.80 -33.35 48.69
CA ASN A 918 -30.97 -33.42 47.23
C ASN A 918 -29.65 -33.20 46.46
N ILE A 919 -28.56 -32.80 47.14
CA ILE A 919 -27.30 -32.42 46.49
C ILE A 919 -26.28 -33.54 46.67
N ARG A 920 -26.03 -34.31 45.60
CA ARG A 920 -24.92 -35.26 45.57
C ARG A 920 -23.61 -34.49 45.46
N LYS A 921 -22.70 -34.70 46.41
CA LYS A 921 -21.33 -34.16 46.31
C LYS A 921 -20.60 -34.92 45.18
N PRO A 922 -19.95 -34.20 44.25
CA PRO A 922 -19.07 -34.83 43.26
C PRO A 922 -17.96 -35.61 43.97
N ASP A 923 -17.56 -36.75 43.39
CA ASP A 923 -16.52 -37.63 43.96
C ASP A 923 -15.16 -36.93 44.11
N ALA A 924 -14.95 -35.83 43.40
CA ALA A 924 -13.77 -34.99 43.57
C ALA A 924 -14.05 -33.53 43.21
N ARG A 925 -13.52 -32.62 44.02
CA ARG A 925 -13.57 -31.16 43.85
C ARG A 925 -12.16 -30.61 43.63
N GLY A 926 -12.06 -29.38 43.15
CA GLY A 926 -10.79 -28.73 42.80
C GLY A 926 -10.31 -29.09 41.39
N VAL A 927 -9.15 -28.55 40.99
CA VAL A 927 -8.55 -28.80 39.67
C VAL A 927 -8.00 -30.21 39.62
N LYS A 928 -8.38 -30.93 38.57
CA LYS A 928 -7.80 -32.20 38.14
C LYS A 928 -7.01 -31.99 36.86
N TYR A 929 -5.93 -32.74 36.75
CA TYR A 929 -5.11 -32.79 35.56
C TYR A 929 -5.21 -34.18 34.94
N LEU A 930 -5.41 -34.25 33.64
CA LEU A 930 -5.24 -35.43 32.82
C LEU A 930 -3.96 -35.20 32.02
N MET A 931 -2.95 -36.03 32.24
CA MET A 931 -1.68 -35.95 31.51
C MET A 931 -1.58 -37.15 30.58
N ASP A 932 -1.11 -36.92 29.35
CA ASP A 932 -1.01 -37.93 28.29
C ASP A 932 -2.29 -38.75 28.12
N PHE A 933 -3.43 -38.07 28.05
CA PHE A 933 -4.73 -38.70 27.88
C PHE A 933 -4.83 -39.39 26.52
N ASP A 934 -5.45 -40.58 26.51
CA ASP A 934 -5.50 -41.43 25.32
C ASP A 934 -6.18 -40.70 24.14
N MET A 935 -5.38 -40.39 23.11
CA MET A 935 -5.84 -39.76 21.88
C MET A 935 -6.86 -40.62 21.12
N THR A 936 -6.85 -41.95 21.33
CA THR A 936 -7.84 -42.87 20.76
C THR A 936 -9.22 -42.66 21.38
N ALA A 937 -9.28 -42.28 22.65
CA ALA A 937 -10.51 -41.89 23.30
C ALA A 937 -11.00 -40.53 22.79
N ILE A 938 -10.11 -39.54 22.66
CA ILE A 938 -10.43 -38.20 22.17
C ILE A 938 -11.01 -38.24 20.75
N ARG A 939 -10.42 -39.06 19.85
CA ARG A 939 -10.87 -39.21 18.46
C ARG A 939 -12.36 -39.51 18.32
N LYS A 940 -12.96 -40.21 19.30
CA LYS A 940 -14.38 -40.58 19.30
C LYS A 940 -15.32 -39.39 19.53
N TYR A 941 -14.80 -38.29 20.08
CA TYR A 941 -15.56 -37.08 20.42
C TYR A 941 -15.30 -35.92 19.47
N ILE A 942 -14.59 -36.15 18.36
CA ILE A 942 -14.42 -35.14 17.31
C ILE A 942 -15.78 -34.87 16.67
N ASP A 943 -16.22 -33.61 16.69
CA ASP A 943 -17.37 -33.16 15.91
C ASP A 943 -16.94 -32.89 14.46
N TRP A 944 -17.20 -33.87 13.61
CA TRP A 944 -16.88 -33.80 12.19
C TRP A 944 -17.66 -32.72 11.44
N THR A 945 -18.80 -32.26 11.95
CA THR A 945 -19.55 -31.17 11.32
C THR A 945 -18.74 -29.88 11.32
N PHE A 946 -18.16 -29.52 12.47
CA PHE A 946 -17.30 -28.34 12.56
C PHE A 946 -16.01 -28.50 11.75
N PHE A 947 -15.45 -29.72 11.69
CA PHE A 947 -14.31 -30.00 10.82
C PHE A 947 -14.62 -29.66 9.36
N PHE A 948 -15.75 -30.10 8.81
CA PHE A 948 -16.13 -29.73 7.44
C PHE A 948 -16.39 -28.24 7.26
N HIS A 949 -16.99 -27.56 8.25
CA HIS A 949 -17.21 -26.11 8.20
C HIS A 949 -15.90 -25.31 8.09
N VAL A 950 -14.85 -25.71 8.81
CA VAL A 950 -13.52 -25.09 8.70
C VAL A 950 -12.95 -25.21 7.28
N TRP A 951 -13.22 -26.33 6.61
CA TRP A 951 -12.88 -26.55 5.21
C TRP A 951 -13.90 -25.96 4.21
N LYS A 952 -14.81 -25.10 4.68
CA LYS A 952 -15.90 -24.46 3.90
C LYS A 952 -16.86 -25.45 3.22
N LEU A 953 -16.89 -26.70 3.68
CA LEU A 953 -17.84 -27.71 3.26
C LEU A 953 -19.08 -27.65 4.17
N ASN A 954 -20.03 -26.78 3.80
CA ASN A 954 -21.27 -26.60 4.55
C ASN A 954 -22.17 -27.83 4.41
N GLY A 955 -22.45 -28.50 5.54
CA GLY A 955 -23.32 -29.67 5.65
C GLY A 955 -23.10 -30.42 6.96
N LYS A 956 -24.16 -31.05 7.49
CA LYS A 956 -24.09 -31.78 8.77
C LYS A 956 -23.48 -33.17 8.57
N TYR A 957 -22.51 -33.57 9.38
CA TYR A 957 -22.03 -34.95 9.39
C TYR A 957 -23.07 -35.88 10.04
N PRO A 958 -23.33 -37.10 9.52
CA PRO A 958 -22.71 -37.72 8.34
C PRO A 958 -23.44 -37.46 7.01
N ALA A 959 -24.49 -36.64 6.99
CA ALA A 959 -25.30 -36.38 5.79
C ALA A 959 -24.47 -35.76 4.65
N ILE A 960 -23.51 -34.89 4.97
CA ILE A 960 -22.63 -34.24 3.98
C ILE A 960 -21.84 -35.24 3.13
N LEU A 961 -21.52 -36.43 3.65
CA LEU A 961 -20.80 -37.47 2.91
C LEU A 961 -21.61 -38.04 1.73
N LYS A 962 -22.95 -37.92 1.81
CA LYS A 962 -23.88 -38.40 0.78
C LYS A 962 -24.47 -37.26 -0.05
N ASP A 963 -23.94 -36.04 0.11
CA ASP A 963 -24.39 -34.89 -0.65
C ASP A 963 -24.08 -35.10 -2.15
N PRO A 964 -25.03 -34.88 -3.06
CA PRO A 964 -24.85 -35.16 -4.49
C PRO A 964 -23.79 -34.27 -5.15
N ILE A 965 -23.48 -33.11 -4.57
CA ILE A 965 -22.51 -32.15 -5.11
C ILE A 965 -21.19 -32.26 -4.33
N LYS A 966 -21.25 -32.28 -3.00
CA LYS A 966 -20.09 -32.17 -2.11
C LYS A 966 -19.61 -33.49 -1.52
N GLY A 967 -20.41 -34.56 -1.62
CA GLY A 967 -20.17 -35.81 -0.90
C GLY A 967 -18.86 -36.50 -1.27
N LYS A 968 -18.45 -36.43 -2.55
CA LYS A 968 -17.18 -37.00 -3.00
C LYS A 968 -15.97 -36.35 -2.32
N GLU A 969 -15.92 -35.02 -2.31
CA GLU A 969 -14.81 -34.28 -1.68
C GLU A 969 -14.89 -34.35 -0.16
N ALA A 970 -16.10 -34.32 0.43
CA ALA A 970 -16.28 -34.50 1.87
C ALA A 970 -15.82 -35.89 2.33
N GLN A 971 -16.09 -36.94 1.55
CA GLN A 971 -15.62 -38.29 1.85
C GLN A 971 -14.10 -38.39 1.74
N LYS A 972 -13.49 -37.83 0.69
CA LYS A 972 -12.04 -37.81 0.52
C LYS A 972 -11.34 -37.10 1.67
N LEU A 973 -11.81 -35.91 2.04
CA LEU A 973 -11.27 -35.14 3.16
C LEU A 973 -11.42 -35.88 4.49
N PHE A 974 -12.55 -36.54 4.71
CA PHE A 974 -12.76 -37.37 5.90
C PHE A 974 -11.75 -38.51 5.97
N ASP A 975 -11.56 -39.25 4.86
CA ASP A 975 -10.64 -40.39 4.81
C ASP A 975 -9.19 -39.97 5.06
N ASP A 976 -8.76 -38.84 4.48
CA ASP A 976 -7.42 -38.31 4.71
C ASP A 976 -7.22 -37.82 6.15
N ALA A 977 -8.25 -37.20 6.75
CA ALA A 977 -8.22 -36.83 8.16
C ALA A 977 -8.13 -38.05 9.09
N GLN A 978 -8.83 -39.15 8.77
CA GLN A 978 -8.71 -40.40 9.53
C GLN A 978 -7.30 -40.97 9.47
N LYS A 979 -6.68 -41.02 8.27
CA LYS A 979 -5.28 -41.48 8.10
C LYS A 979 -4.31 -40.62 8.89
N MET A 980 -4.47 -39.30 8.85
CA MET A 980 -3.59 -38.39 9.59
C MET A 980 -3.74 -38.57 11.11
N LEU A 981 -4.97 -38.78 11.60
CA LEU A 981 -5.20 -39.10 13.01
C LEU A 981 -4.57 -40.46 13.38
N ASP A 982 -4.62 -41.46 12.50
CA ASP A 982 -3.92 -42.74 12.71
C ASP A 982 -2.41 -42.53 12.85
N GLU A 983 -1.80 -41.70 12.01
CA GLU A 983 -0.38 -41.37 12.10
C GLU A 983 -0.04 -40.62 13.40
N ILE A 984 -0.84 -39.60 13.75
CA ILE A 984 -0.65 -38.81 14.98
C ILE A 984 -0.66 -39.73 16.22
N ILE A 985 -1.61 -40.67 16.27
CA ILE A 985 -1.77 -41.60 17.40
C ILE A 985 -0.62 -42.62 17.40
N THR A 986 -0.32 -43.25 16.25
CA THR A 986 0.66 -44.34 16.16
C THR A 986 2.09 -43.85 16.37
N LYS A 987 2.43 -42.68 15.79
CA LYS A 987 3.76 -42.08 15.90
C LYS A 987 3.90 -41.17 17.13
N LYS A 988 2.85 -41.03 17.94
CA LYS A 988 2.78 -40.15 19.12
C LYS A 988 3.27 -38.72 18.83
N TRP A 989 2.82 -38.13 17.73
CA TRP A 989 3.22 -36.77 17.34
C TRP A 989 2.71 -35.69 18.32
N LEU A 990 1.65 -36.00 19.07
CA LEU A 990 1.02 -35.09 20.02
C LEU A 990 0.74 -35.80 21.34
N THR A 991 0.76 -35.02 22.41
CA THR A 991 0.40 -35.44 23.78
C THR A 991 -0.80 -34.61 24.23
N ALA A 992 -1.89 -35.25 24.63
CA ALA A 992 -3.08 -34.55 25.12
C ALA A 992 -3.03 -34.38 26.64
N ASN A 993 -2.90 -33.14 27.09
CA ASN A 993 -3.01 -32.78 28.50
C ASN A 993 -4.25 -31.90 28.70
N ALA A 994 -4.98 -32.11 29.79
CA ALA A 994 -6.15 -31.31 30.14
C ALA A 994 -6.15 -30.98 31.64
N ALA A 995 -6.68 -29.81 31.99
CA ALA A 995 -6.98 -29.45 33.35
C ALA A 995 -8.47 -29.07 33.44
N PHE A 996 -9.19 -29.62 34.41
CA PHE A 996 -10.59 -29.27 34.65
C PHE A 996 -10.87 -29.27 36.14
N GLY A 997 -11.73 -28.36 36.61
CA GLY A 997 -12.03 -28.25 38.03
C GLY A 997 -13.52 -28.28 38.32
N ILE A 998 -13.89 -28.93 39.42
CA ILE A 998 -15.24 -28.82 39.99
C ILE A 998 -15.12 -28.04 41.28
N PHE A 999 -15.63 -26.81 41.29
CA PHE A 999 -15.60 -25.92 42.43
C PHE A 999 -17.00 -25.74 43.02
N PRO A 1000 -17.11 -25.39 44.31
CA PRO A 1000 -18.37 -24.90 44.84
C PRO A 1000 -18.82 -23.68 44.03
N ALA A 1001 -20.06 -23.72 43.51
CA ALA A 1001 -20.69 -22.51 42.98
C ALA A 1001 -21.00 -21.58 44.15
N GLN A 1002 -20.61 -20.31 44.04
CA GLN A 1002 -20.92 -19.25 44.98
C GLN A 1002 -21.44 -18.06 44.18
N ALA A 1003 -22.50 -17.44 44.68
CA ALA A 1003 -23.01 -16.16 44.23
C ALA A 1003 -22.40 -15.04 45.11
N ASP A 1004 -21.98 -13.94 44.50
CA ASP A 1004 -21.63 -12.70 45.20
C ASP A 1004 -22.32 -11.51 44.52
N GLY A 1005 -23.21 -10.84 45.25
CA GLY A 1005 -24.03 -9.76 44.70
C GLY A 1005 -25.05 -10.23 43.66
N ASP A 1006 -24.76 -9.95 42.39
CA ASP A 1006 -25.66 -10.16 41.24
C ASP A 1006 -25.36 -11.42 40.41
N ASP A 1007 -24.28 -12.15 40.74
CA ASP A 1007 -24.02 -13.53 40.28
C ASP A 1007 -25.02 -14.51 40.91
#